data_AF-A0A7X2LWC5-F1
#
_entry.id   AF-A0A7X2LWC5-F1
#
_cell.length_a   1.000
_cell.length_b   1.000
_cell.length_c   1.000
_cell.angle_alpha   90.00
_cell.angle_beta   90.00
_cell.angle_gamma   90.00
#
_symmetry.space_group_name_H-M   'P 1'
#
loop_
_entity.id
_entity.type
_entity.pdbx_description
1 polymer ?
#
loop_
_entity_poly.entity_id
_entity_poly.type
_entity_poly.pdbx_seq_one_letter_code
_entity_poly.pdbx_strand_id
1 'polypeptide(L)'
;MTVHLKPMAGAVLAACAALLAGCGGSTDTGAGASQAVRALMGGAVQGAPVNSTATNGVATVAFAGNASRYTIAASGTGYTVTDTEGSDGAVTVTRTQRLQFADTNISLDVDGIPGKAYRLYQAALNRTPDVAGLGYWISVLDDGISMNAVSASFIASAEFKSLYGANPSNGDMVNAFYRNVLHRDPDQAGYAYWLNILDKKLDTVDNVLSFFAAGKENYDAVAPTIANGIRYTPMSRIAVTTVPGAPTIGAGTAGNGTASIAYTAPASNGGSTITGYTATCSGNNVSKTATGLTSPLLVTGLTNGVAYTCSVKAANAQGSSLASGTVTVTPAGATTPTDPVTPSVTVPGAPTIGAATAASTSASIAFTAPTSTGGAAITGYTVSCTGGGATKTATGTASPVAVTGLTNGTAYVCSVKAANSAGSSAASATVTVTPTAGSTSSGTSTTAGVYCSYTNSTTNPTTSMASTAAVSCTSTQRRFTGNGVPDHKVGTFPNSGNPNTIGQITVDFTTTVTPAVVSSTGTAVDHILGYAMNSVKYDPSTAESYQNAGVWKIEALNQTYFKFGTDTNNAHVQPDGAYHYHGMPEEYITKLGKGTSTMTLVGFAVDGFPIYARYGYKTAGDATSGVKVMTSSYRMKTTASSGRPSTSIAAMGTFTQDYEYVAGLGDLDECNGRTGVTPEFPNGIYHYYITDSYPYIQRCVKGTASSTTGGR
;
A
#
# COMPACT_ATOMS: atom_id res chain seq x y z
N MET A 1 -62.35 26.84 -21.43
CA MET A 1 -63.11 27.03 -20.17
C MET A 1 -62.11 27.48 -19.11
N THR A 2 -62.31 28.71 -18.63
CA THR A 2 -61.89 29.34 -17.36
C THR A 2 -60.52 29.05 -16.70
N VAL A 3 -59.88 30.16 -16.31
CA VAL A 3 -58.53 30.41 -15.78
C VAL A 3 -58.43 30.22 -14.25
N HIS A 4 -57.22 29.98 -13.70
CA HIS A 4 -56.58 30.63 -12.49
C HIS A 4 -55.45 29.74 -11.88
N LEU A 5 -54.25 30.16 -11.44
CA LEU A 5 -53.58 31.47 -11.23
C LEU A 5 -52.02 31.30 -11.21
N LYS A 6 -51.32 32.43 -11.44
CA LYS A 6 -49.86 32.72 -11.61
C LYS A 6 -49.12 32.91 -10.25
N PRO A 7 -47.77 33.04 -10.14
CA PRO A 7 -46.89 34.07 -10.79
C PRO A 7 -45.61 33.50 -11.50
N MET A 8 -45.13 34.01 -12.65
CA MET A 8 -44.30 35.22 -12.92
C MET A 8 -42.96 35.20 -12.16
N ALA A 9 -41.77 35.43 -12.74
CA ALA A 9 -41.31 36.06 -13.98
C ALA A 9 -39.90 35.49 -14.32
N GLY A 10 -39.26 35.66 -15.47
CA GLY A 10 -39.49 36.45 -16.66
C GLY A 10 -38.33 36.18 -17.62
N ALA A 11 -38.61 36.19 -18.92
CA ALA A 11 -37.62 36.10 -19.98
C ALA A 11 -36.81 37.40 -20.07
N VAL A 12 -35.48 37.29 -20.16
CA VAL A 12 -34.60 38.18 -20.94
C VAL A 12 -33.42 37.33 -21.42
N LEU A 13 -32.83 37.68 -22.57
CA LEU A 13 -31.65 37.11 -23.24
C LEU A 13 -31.89 36.02 -24.29
N ALA A 14 -32.71 36.35 -25.30
CA ALA A 14 -32.48 35.89 -26.67
C ALA A 14 -32.00 37.08 -27.51
N ALA A 15 -30.73 37.49 -27.34
CA ALA A 15 -30.09 38.51 -28.16
C ALA A 15 -28.55 38.41 -28.05
N CYS A 16 -27.98 37.25 -28.41
CA CYS A 16 -26.53 37.13 -28.64
C CYS A 16 -26.21 35.91 -29.51
N ALA A 17 -27.02 35.64 -30.54
CA ALA A 17 -26.84 34.48 -31.43
C ALA A 17 -26.32 34.84 -32.83
N ALA A 18 -26.03 36.11 -33.12
CA ALA A 18 -25.49 36.51 -34.41
C ALA A 18 -24.49 37.66 -34.24
N LEU A 19 -23.28 37.43 -34.74
CA LEU A 19 -22.08 38.27 -34.78
C LEU A 19 -21.17 38.20 -33.53
N LEU A 20 -19.95 37.69 -33.80
CA LEU A 20 -18.73 37.57 -32.99
C LEU A 20 -18.59 36.30 -32.12
N ALA A 21 -17.65 35.45 -32.55
CA ALA A 21 -16.98 34.48 -31.70
C ALA A 21 -16.29 35.22 -30.55
N GLY A 22 -16.72 35.00 -29.31
CA GLY A 22 -16.17 35.69 -28.14
C GLY A 22 -16.86 35.42 -26.81
N CYS A 23 -18.13 34.97 -26.80
CA CYS A 23 -18.79 34.56 -25.57
C CYS A 23 -18.38 33.11 -25.21
N GLY A 24 -17.44 32.95 -24.27
CA GLY A 24 -17.04 31.67 -23.64
C GLY A 24 -18.13 31.06 -22.75
N GLY A 25 -19.36 30.99 -23.27
CA GLY A 25 -20.55 30.49 -22.61
C GLY A 25 -21.62 30.13 -23.64
N SER A 26 -21.33 29.18 -24.52
CA SER A 26 -22.38 28.55 -25.32
C SER A 26 -23.04 27.46 -24.47
N THR A 27 -24.32 27.65 -24.22
CA THR A 27 -25.23 26.73 -23.54
C THR A 27 -25.15 25.31 -24.11
N ASP A 28 -24.65 24.37 -23.32
CA ASP A 28 -25.11 22.99 -23.42
C ASP A 28 -26.40 22.91 -22.59
N THR A 29 -27.52 23.26 -23.22
CA THR A 29 -28.83 23.08 -22.61
C THR A 29 -29.03 21.60 -22.37
N GLY A 30 -29.06 21.21 -21.09
CA GLY A 30 -29.56 19.91 -20.68
C GLY A 30 -30.95 19.66 -21.26
N ALA A 31 -31.00 18.83 -22.30
CA ALA A 31 -32.22 18.18 -22.78
C ALA A 31 -31.93 16.68 -22.81
N GLY A 32 -32.09 16.04 -21.64
CA GLY A 32 -31.87 14.60 -21.51
C GLY A 32 -31.97 14.05 -20.10
N ALA A 33 -32.65 14.73 -19.17
CA ALA A 33 -33.00 14.17 -17.86
C ALA A 33 -34.51 13.92 -17.80
N SER A 34 -34.98 12.85 -18.46
CA SER A 34 -36.07 12.01 -17.93
C SER A 34 -36.23 10.73 -18.75
N GLN A 35 -36.45 9.62 -18.04
CA GLN A 35 -36.83 8.28 -18.51
C GLN A 35 -35.73 7.37 -19.10
N ALA A 36 -34.93 6.76 -18.21
CA ALA A 36 -34.62 5.33 -18.28
C ALA A 36 -34.12 4.79 -16.92
N VAL A 37 -35.03 4.68 -15.94
CA VAL A 37 -34.99 3.49 -15.07
C VAL A 37 -35.39 2.33 -15.97
N ARG A 38 -34.42 1.69 -16.64
CA ARG A 38 -34.53 0.35 -17.23
C ARG A 38 -33.17 -0.10 -17.77
N ALA A 39 -32.60 -1.08 -17.07
CA ALA A 39 -31.68 -2.10 -17.55
C ALA A 39 -30.54 -1.67 -18.49
N LEU A 40 -29.34 -1.53 -17.92
CA LEU A 40 -28.13 -1.98 -18.61
C LEU A 40 -27.52 -3.15 -17.81
N MET A 41 -28.25 -4.28 -17.78
CA MET A 41 -27.57 -5.56 -17.64
C MET A 41 -26.85 -5.85 -18.96
N GLY A 42 -25.62 -6.34 -18.86
CA GLY A 42 -25.14 -7.35 -19.80
C GLY A 42 -23.99 -6.91 -20.68
N GLY A 43 -22.83 -7.51 -20.40
CA GLY A 43 -21.70 -7.58 -21.30
C GLY A 43 -20.50 -8.10 -20.54
N ALA A 44 -20.46 -9.40 -20.23
CA ALA A 44 -19.23 -10.04 -19.81
C ALA A 44 -18.17 -9.73 -20.88
N VAL A 45 -17.08 -9.08 -20.49
CA VAL A 45 -15.92 -8.92 -21.38
C VAL A 45 -15.26 -10.30 -21.43
N GLN A 46 -15.51 -11.03 -22.51
CA GLN A 46 -14.83 -12.30 -22.77
C GLN A 46 -13.34 -12.00 -22.94
N GLY A 47 -12.54 -12.32 -21.91
CA GLY A 47 -11.08 -12.21 -21.93
C GLY A 47 -10.43 -11.32 -20.86
N ALA A 48 -11.18 -10.62 -20.00
CA ALA A 48 -10.54 -9.85 -18.92
C ALA A 48 -10.11 -10.78 -17.75
N PRO A 49 -8.83 -10.83 -17.33
CA PRO A 49 -8.46 -11.47 -16.08
C PRO A 49 -8.96 -10.58 -14.92
N VAL A 50 -9.61 -11.20 -13.94
CA VAL A 50 -10.19 -10.62 -12.70
C VAL A 50 -11.31 -9.56 -12.84
N ASN A 51 -12.55 -10.05 -12.68
CA ASN A 51 -13.75 -9.42 -12.11
C ASN A 51 -14.04 -7.93 -12.43
N SER A 52 -15.10 -7.66 -13.19
CA SER A 52 -15.70 -6.34 -13.24
C SER A 52 -16.52 -6.06 -11.99
N THR A 53 -16.02 -5.24 -11.06
CA THR A 53 -16.78 -4.80 -9.89
C THR A 53 -17.46 -3.47 -10.18
N ALA A 54 -18.76 -3.39 -9.86
CA ALA A 54 -19.54 -2.16 -9.86
C ALA A 54 -19.95 -1.87 -8.42
N THR A 55 -19.20 -1.02 -7.72
CA THR A 55 -19.54 -0.60 -6.35
C THR A 55 -20.52 0.57 -6.32
N ASN A 56 -20.73 1.25 -7.43
CA ASN A 56 -21.57 2.45 -7.58
C ASN A 56 -22.25 2.55 -8.97
N GLY A 57 -22.29 1.45 -9.74
CA GLY A 57 -22.78 1.45 -11.13
C GLY A 57 -21.72 1.81 -12.18
N VAL A 58 -20.52 2.24 -11.79
CA VAL A 58 -19.37 2.43 -12.70
C VAL A 58 -18.62 1.10 -12.81
N ALA A 59 -18.54 0.55 -14.02
CA ALA A 59 -17.83 -0.70 -14.26
C ALA A 59 -16.31 -0.47 -14.33
N THR A 60 -15.56 -1.19 -13.49
CA THR A 60 -14.09 -1.20 -13.51
C THR A 60 -13.59 -2.49 -14.15
N VAL A 61 -12.60 -2.40 -15.02
CA VAL A 61 -11.91 -3.54 -15.63
C VAL A 61 -10.52 -3.61 -15.04
N ALA A 62 -10.21 -4.69 -14.32
CA ALA A 62 -8.92 -4.87 -13.69
C ALA A 62 -7.93 -5.60 -14.60
N PHE A 63 -6.66 -5.25 -14.47
CA PHE A 63 -5.51 -5.80 -15.18
C PHE A 63 -4.45 -6.16 -14.14
N ALA A 64 -3.89 -7.36 -14.24
CA ALA A 64 -2.99 -7.90 -13.24
C ALA A 64 -1.59 -7.24 -13.24
N GLY A 65 -1.18 -6.62 -14.35
CA GLY A 65 0.10 -5.93 -14.49
C GLY A 65 0.02 -4.41 -14.25
N ASN A 66 1.19 -3.76 -14.20
CA ASN A 66 1.29 -2.30 -14.18
C ASN A 66 0.81 -1.71 -15.52
N ALA A 67 0.32 -0.47 -15.51
CA ALA A 67 -0.22 0.19 -16.70
C ALA A 67 0.79 0.28 -17.87
N SER A 68 2.10 0.32 -17.57
CA SER A 68 3.17 0.38 -18.58
C SER A 68 3.27 -0.87 -19.47
N ARG A 69 2.71 -2.00 -19.02
CA ARG A 69 2.66 -3.27 -19.76
C ARG A 69 1.54 -3.32 -20.81
N TYR A 70 0.64 -2.35 -20.81
CA TYR A 70 -0.53 -2.37 -21.66
C TYR A 70 -0.51 -1.20 -22.64
N THR A 71 -0.91 -1.47 -23.88
CA THR A 71 -1.22 -0.45 -24.87
C THR A 71 -2.72 -0.24 -24.94
N ILE A 72 -3.14 1.02 -25.03
CA ILE A 72 -4.55 1.39 -25.15
C ILE A 72 -4.73 2.06 -26.50
N ALA A 73 -5.51 1.43 -27.39
CA ALA A 73 -5.81 1.96 -28.71
C ALA A 73 -7.32 2.20 -28.85
N ALA A 74 -7.71 3.30 -29.51
CA ALA A 74 -9.11 3.53 -29.85
C ALA A 74 -9.59 2.43 -30.82
N SER A 75 -10.78 1.89 -30.57
CA SER A 75 -11.36 0.81 -31.37
C SER A 75 -12.88 0.92 -31.39
N GLY A 76 -13.46 1.20 -32.57
CA GLY A 76 -14.89 1.44 -32.71
C GLY A 76 -15.37 2.59 -31.82
N THR A 77 -16.37 2.33 -30.97
CA THR A 77 -16.93 3.29 -29.98
C THR A 77 -16.25 3.23 -28.61
N GLY A 78 -15.17 2.46 -28.46
CA GLY A 78 -14.45 2.25 -27.21
C GLY A 78 -12.94 2.15 -27.43
N TYR A 79 -12.30 1.32 -26.61
CA TYR A 79 -10.86 1.14 -26.62
C TYR A 79 -10.51 -0.33 -26.52
N THR A 80 -9.38 -0.70 -27.10
CA THR A 80 -8.77 -2.02 -26.93
C THR A 80 -7.51 -1.86 -26.10
N VAL A 81 -7.45 -2.58 -24.97
CA VAL A 81 -6.31 -2.66 -24.07
C VAL A 81 -5.57 -3.96 -24.37
N THR A 82 -4.35 -3.86 -24.87
CA THR A 82 -3.55 -5.01 -25.30
C THR A 82 -2.32 -5.15 -24.41
N ASP A 83 -2.17 -6.31 -23.80
CA ASP A 83 -0.97 -6.69 -23.07
C ASP A 83 0.21 -6.85 -24.04
N THR A 84 1.30 -6.09 -23.83
CA THR A 84 2.49 -6.13 -24.70
C THR A 84 3.55 -7.12 -24.26
N GLU A 85 3.43 -7.71 -23.06
CA GLU A 85 4.49 -8.54 -22.47
C GLU A 85 4.00 -9.92 -21.99
N GLY A 86 2.70 -10.22 -22.09
CA GLY A 86 2.13 -11.50 -21.67
C GLY A 86 1.05 -12.09 -22.59
N SER A 87 0.41 -13.15 -22.12
CA SER A 87 -0.59 -13.96 -22.85
C SER A 87 -2.04 -13.52 -22.62
N ASP A 88 -2.27 -12.38 -21.94
CA ASP A 88 -3.62 -11.97 -21.51
C ASP A 88 -4.50 -11.47 -22.69
N GLY A 89 -3.92 -11.33 -23.88
CA GLY A 89 -4.66 -10.97 -25.10
C GLY A 89 -5.12 -9.50 -25.11
N ALA A 90 -6.04 -9.20 -26.03
CA ALA A 90 -6.61 -7.86 -26.20
C ALA A 90 -8.01 -7.80 -25.56
N VAL A 91 -8.24 -6.81 -24.71
CA VAL A 91 -9.49 -6.60 -23.97
C VAL A 91 -10.19 -5.34 -24.49
N THR A 92 -11.42 -5.45 -24.97
CA THR A 92 -12.21 -4.29 -25.39
C THR A 92 -12.96 -3.69 -24.20
N VAL A 93 -12.84 -2.38 -24.03
CA VAL A 93 -13.47 -1.59 -22.95
C VAL A 93 -14.25 -0.42 -23.55
N THR A 94 -15.34 -0.02 -22.91
CA THR A 94 -16.09 1.18 -23.29
C THR A 94 -15.46 2.43 -22.68
N ARG A 95 -15.79 3.60 -23.23
CA ARG A 95 -15.29 4.89 -22.73
C ARG A 95 -15.65 5.17 -21.27
N THR A 96 -16.80 4.68 -20.82
CA THR A 96 -17.31 4.91 -19.46
C THR A 96 -16.72 3.98 -18.40
N GLN A 97 -16.04 2.91 -18.83
CA GLN A 97 -15.37 1.99 -17.92
C GLN A 97 -14.08 2.59 -17.34
N ARG A 98 -13.76 2.20 -16.11
CA ARG A 98 -12.48 2.51 -15.46
C ARG A 98 -11.50 1.36 -15.66
N LEU A 99 -10.22 1.67 -15.82
CA LEU A 99 -9.15 0.68 -15.94
C LEU A 99 -8.36 0.67 -14.65
N GLN A 100 -8.29 -0.49 -14.00
CA GLN A 100 -7.49 -0.68 -12.81
C GLN A 100 -6.27 -1.54 -13.16
N PHE A 101 -5.08 -0.98 -13.00
CA PHE A 101 -3.82 -1.70 -13.10
C PHE A 101 -3.25 -1.93 -11.70
N ALA A 102 -2.19 -2.73 -11.59
CA ALA A 102 -1.55 -3.01 -10.31
C ALA A 102 -0.97 -1.76 -9.62
N ASP A 103 -0.58 -0.74 -10.40
CA ASP A 103 0.09 0.47 -9.95
C ASP A 103 -0.76 1.76 -10.01
N THR A 104 -1.83 1.77 -10.81
CA THR A 104 -2.60 3.01 -11.07
C THR A 104 -4.01 2.69 -11.57
N ASN A 105 -4.91 3.68 -11.47
CA ASN A 105 -6.17 3.64 -12.20
C ASN A 105 -6.15 4.67 -13.32
N ILE A 106 -6.81 4.35 -14.43
CA ILE A 106 -6.94 5.20 -15.61
C ILE A 106 -8.42 5.27 -15.98
N SER A 107 -8.93 6.47 -16.23
CA SER A 107 -10.19 6.65 -16.94
C SER A 107 -9.99 7.25 -18.31
N LEU A 108 -10.70 6.72 -19.30
CA LEU A 108 -10.72 7.24 -20.68
C LEU A 108 -11.92 8.18 -20.92
N ASP A 109 -12.71 8.44 -19.87
CA ASP A 109 -13.93 9.24 -19.93
C ASP A 109 -13.63 10.73 -19.75
N VAL A 110 -13.14 11.37 -20.82
CA VAL A 110 -12.79 12.81 -20.78
C VAL A 110 -14.01 13.72 -20.81
N ASP A 111 -15.20 13.19 -21.11
CA ASP A 111 -16.45 13.98 -21.14
C ASP A 111 -17.32 13.77 -19.89
N GLY A 112 -17.25 12.58 -19.29
CA GLY A 112 -17.97 12.25 -18.07
C GLY A 112 -17.28 12.73 -16.80
N ILE A 113 -17.60 12.06 -15.69
CA ILE A 113 -17.25 12.53 -14.33
C ILE A 113 -15.74 12.81 -14.17
N PRO A 114 -14.80 11.96 -14.61
CA PRO A 114 -13.38 12.23 -14.44
C PRO A 114 -12.89 13.43 -15.21
N GLY A 115 -13.30 13.59 -16.47
CA GLY A 115 -12.93 14.75 -17.26
C GLY A 115 -13.50 16.04 -16.69
N LYS A 116 -14.76 16.01 -16.21
CA LYS A 116 -15.38 17.17 -15.54
C LYS A 116 -14.69 17.49 -14.20
N ALA A 117 -14.37 16.47 -13.39
CA ALA A 117 -13.63 16.63 -12.14
C ALA A 117 -12.24 17.22 -12.39
N TYR A 118 -11.53 16.74 -13.41
CA TYR A 118 -10.20 17.23 -13.79
C TYR A 118 -10.26 18.71 -14.17
N ARG A 119 -11.19 19.07 -15.07
CA ARG A 119 -11.36 20.47 -15.52
C ARG A 119 -11.74 21.39 -14.38
N LEU A 120 -12.63 20.97 -13.47
CA LEU A 120 -13.01 21.77 -12.31
C LEU A 120 -11.83 21.93 -11.34
N TYR A 121 -11.11 20.86 -11.04
CA TYR A 121 -9.94 20.91 -10.17
C TYR A 121 -8.90 21.88 -10.73
N GLN A 122 -8.57 21.77 -12.02
CA GLN A 122 -7.62 22.67 -12.68
C GLN A 122 -8.13 24.11 -12.71
N ALA A 123 -9.41 24.34 -13.02
CA ALA A 123 -10.01 25.67 -13.00
C ALA A 123 -9.98 26.30 -11.60
N ALA A 124 -10.17 25.50 -10.56
CA ALA A 124 -10.21 25.97 -9.19
C ALA A 124 -8.82 26.27 -8.61
N LEU A 125 -7.78 25.53 -9.00
CA LEU A 125 -6.46 25.60 -8.36
C LEU A 125 -5.33 25.99 -9.32
N ASN A 126 -5.65 26.24 -10.59
CA ASN A 126 -4.71 26.63 -11.65
C ASN A 126 -3.47 25.72 -11.74
N ARG A 127 -3.67 24.41 -11.59
CA ARG A 127 -2.61 23.40 -11.71
C ARG A 127 -3.18 22.06 -12.15
N THR A 128 -2.30 21.20 -12.64
CA THR A 128 -2.63 19.79 -12.86
C THR A 128 -3.11 19.15 -11.54
N PRO A 129 -4.26 18.44 -11.55
CA PRO A 129 -4.74 17.73 -10.37
C PRO A 129 -3.74 16.67 -9.92
N ASP A 130 -3.51 16.57 -8.60
CA ASP A 130 -2.83 15.41 -8.05
C ASP A 130 -3.75 14.20 -8.11
N VAL A 131 -3.18 13.02 -8.36
CA VAL A 131 -3.96 11.80 -8.66
C VAL A 131 -4.84 11.36 -7.49
N ALA A 132 -4.49 11.67 -6.24
CA ALA A 132 -5.26 11.33 -5.05
C ALA A 132 -6.44 12.27 -4.84
N GLY A 133 -6.22 13.58 -4.89
CA GLY A 133 -7.26 14.60 -4.83
C GLY A 133 -8.24 14.46 -5.98
N LEU A 134 -7.76 14.20 -7.19
CA LEU A 134 -8.63 13.92 -8.33
C LEU A 134 -9.50 12.68 -8.10
N GLY A 135 -8.92 11.60 -7.55
CA GLY A 135 -9.67 10.40 -7.19
C GLY A 135 -10.70 10.61 -6.08
N TYR A 136 -10.43 11.49 -5.12
CA TYR A 136 -11.40 11.95 -4.13
C TYR A 136 -12.61 12.60 -4.81
N TRP A 137 -12.38 13.59 -5.67
CA TRP A 137 -13.46 14.31 -6.35
C TRP A 137 -14.24 13.45 -7.35
N ILE A 138 -13.56 12.54 -8.05
CA ILE A 138 -14.23 11.52 -8.88
C ILE A 138 -15.17 10.67 -8.03
N SER A 139 -14.72 10.18 -6.87
CA SER A 139 -15.55 9.37 -5.98
C SER A 139 -16.75 10.15 -5.43
N VAL A 140 -16.56 11.41 -5.06
CA VAL A 140 -17.62 12.30 -4.55
C VAL A 140 -18.70 12.53 -5.62
N LEU A 141 -18.29 12.79 -6.87
CA LEU A 141 -19.20 12.99 -7.99
C LEU A 141 -19.90 11.70 -8.43
N ASP A 142 -19.18 10.57 -8.41
CA ASP A 142 -19.76 9.25 -8.69
C ASP A 142 -20.82 8.86 -7.63
N ASP A 143 -20.76 9.42 -6.42
CA ASP A 143 -21.77 9.28 -5.35
C ASP A 143 -22.98 10.22 -5.50
N GLY A 144 -23.04 10.97 -6.61
CA GLY A 144 -24.17 11.84 -6.93
C GLY A 144 -24.09 13.23 -6.29
N ILE A 145 -22.96 13.60 -5.69
CA ILE A 145 -22.72 14.99 -5.26
C ILE A 145 -22.61 15.88 -6.50
N SER A 146 -23.21 17.08 -6.44
CA SER A 146 -23.25 17.99 -7.58
C SER A 146 -21.90 18.68 -7.83
N MET A 147 -21.63 19.03 -9.08
CA MET A 147 -20.44 19.79 -9.47
C MET A 147 -20.35 21.16 -8.76
N ASN A 148 -21.50 21.75 -8.49
CA ASN A 148 -21.60 23.00 -7.74
C ASN A 148 -21.13 22.82 -6.28
N ALA A 149 -21.54 21.74 -5.60
CA ALA A 149 -21.09 21.44 -4.23
C ALA A 149 -19.58 21.15 -4.15
N VAL A 150 -19.03 20.50 -5.19
CA VAL A 150 -17.58 20.32 -5.33
C VAL A 150 -16.87 21.67 -5.53
N SER A 151 -17.42 22.55 -6.36
CA SER A 151 -16.87 23.90 -6.58
C SER A 151 -16.87 24.74 -5.31
N ALA A 152 -17.95 24.69 -4.54
CA ALA A 152 -18.03 25.35 -3.24
C ALA A 152 -16.94 24.84 -2.27
N SER A 153 -16.65 23.54 -2.31
CA SER A 153 -15.60 22.93 -1.48
C SER A 153 -14.20 23.39 -1.89
N PHE A 154 -13.93 23.53 -3.19
CA PHE A 154 -12.68 24.13 -3.65
C PHE A 154 -12.55 25.59 -3.22
N ILE A 155 -13.60 26.40 -3.37
CA ILE A 155 -13.58 27.82 -2.95
C ILE A 155 -13.34 27.97 -1.44
N ALA A 156 -13.87 27.04 -0.64
CA ALA A 156 -13.66 27.04 0.80
C ALA A 156 -12.21 26.69 1.20
N SER A 157 -11.45 26.04 0.31
CA SER A 157 -10.09 25.56 0.58
C SER A 157 -9.09 26.71 0.81
N ALA A 158 -8.05 26.43 1.60
CA ALA A 158 -6.98 27.39 1.84
C ALA A 158 -6.18 27.71 0.56
N GLU A 159 -6.01 26.72 -0.32
CA GLU A 159 -5.28 26.87 -1.58
C GLU A 159 -6.00 27.83 -2.53
N PHE A 160 -7.32 27.67 -2.71
CA PHE A 160 -8.13 28.59 -3.51
C PHE A 160 -8.06 30.02 -2.94
N LYS A 161 -8.22 30.18 -1.62
CA LYS A 161 -8.14 31.50 -0.97
C LYS A 161 -6.75 32.13 -1.09
N SER A 162 -5.69 31.32 -1.15
CA SER A 162 -4.34 31.82 -1.40
C SER A 162 -4.17 32.29 -2.85
N LEU A 163 -4.82 31.63 -3.80
CA LEU A 163 -4.68 31.91 -5.24
C LEU A 163 -5.58 33.06 -5.70
N TYR A 164 -6.81 33.13 -5.20
CA TYR A 164 -7.84 34.10 -5.61
C TYR A 164 -8.07 35.21 -4.57
N GLY A 165 -7.40 35.14 -3.42
CA GLY A 165 -7.60 36.04 -2.28
C GLY A 165 -8.64 35.52 -1.28
N ALA A 166 -8.50 35.94 -0.02
CA ALA A 166 -9.38 35.46 1.06
C ALA A 166 -10.81 36.04 0.97
N ASN A 167 -10.95 37.26 0.45
CA ASN A 167 -12.23 37.98 0.22
C ASN A 167 -12.11 38.92 -1.00
N PRO A 168 -11.90 38.39 -2.21
CA PRO A 168 -11.78 39.22 -3.41
C PRO A 168 -13.10 39.91 -3.72
N SER A 169 -13.03 41.08 -4.37
CA SER A 169 -14.23 41.67 -4.97
C SER A 169 -14.76 40.79 -6.10
N ASN A 170 -16.03 40.94 -6.48
CA ASN A 170 -16.59 40.22 -7.62
C ASN A 170 -15.79 40.49 -8.91
N GLY A 171 -15.33 41.71 -9.12
CA GLY A 171 -14.50 42.08 -10.27
C GLY A 171 -13.15 41.38 -10.27
N ASP A 172 -12.47 41.34 -9.12
CA ASP A 172 -11.19 40.63 -8.97
C ASP A 172 -11.36 39.13 -9.23
N MET A 173 -12.45 38.53 -8.73
CA MET A 173 -12.75 37.12 -8.94
C MET A 173 -12.99 36.80 -10.42
N VAL A 174 -13.77 37.63 -11.13
CA VAL A 174 -14.01 37.44 -12.57
C VAL A 174 -12.71 37.55 -13.35
N ASN A 175 -11.89 38.58 -13.10
CA ASN A 175 -10.58 38.72 -13.74
C ASN A 175 -9.68 37.50 -13.49
N ALA A 176 -9.67 37.00 -12.25
CA ALA A 176 -8.89 35.83 -11.88
C ALA A 176 -9.40 34.56 -12.59
N PHE A 177 -10.71 34.36 -12.77
CA PHE A 177 -11.21 33.22 -13.54
C PHE A 177 -10.79 33.26 -15.01
N TYR A 178 -10.83 34.41 -15.67
CA TYR A 178 -10.31 34.52 -17.05
C TYR A 178 -8.81 34.20 -17.13
N ARG A 179 -8.01 34.70 -16.20
CA ARG A 179 -6.55 34.51 -16.22
C ARG A 179 -6.10 33.11 -15.79
N ASN A 180 -6.77 32.53 -14.81
CA ASN A 180 -6.37 31.25 -14.22
C ASN A 180 -7.07 30.05 -14.86
N VAL A 181 -8.28 30.21 -15.42
CA VAL A 181 -9.02 29.12 -16.08
C VAL A 181 -8.87 29.19 -17.60
N LEU A 182 -8.99 30.38 -18.19
CA LEU A 182 -8.95 30.56 -19.65
C LEU A 182 -7.57 31.03 -20.15
N HIS A 183 -6.64 31.32 -19.25
CA HIS A 183 -5.28 31.77 -19.56
C HIS A 183 -5.21 32.99 -20.48
N ARG A 184 -6.18 33.89 -20.37
CA ARG A 184 -6.23 35.17 -21.09
C ARG A 184 -6.90 36.27 -20.28
N ASP A 185 -6.79 37.50 -20.77
CA ASP A 185 -7.58 38.61 -20.25
C ASP A 185 -9.04 38.53 -20.71
N PRO A 186 -10.00 39.01 -19.88
CA PRO A 186 -11.37 39.08 -20.31
C PRO A 186 -11.56 40.14 -21.40
N ASP A 187 -12.44 39.84 -22.34
CA ASP A 187 -13.02 40.89 -23.18
C ASP A 187 -14.07 41.70 -22.39
N GLN A 188 -14.34 42.91 -22.87
CA GLN A 188 -15.19 43.87 -22.15
C GLN A 188 -16.62 43.34 -21.92
N ALA A 189 -17.18 42.60 -22.89
CA ALA A 189 -18.53 42.07 -22.80
C ALA A 189 -18.61 40.89 -21.82
N GLY A 190 -17.66 39.97 -21.91
CA GLY A 190 -17.54 38.82 -21.03
C GLY A 190 -17.28 39.19 -19.56
N TYR A 191 -16.42 40.19 -19.31
CA TYR A 191 -16.21 40.72 -17.96
C TYR A 191 -17.50 41.33 -17.39
N ALA A 192 -18.15 42.21 -18.16
CA ALA A 192 -19.35 42.91 -17.73
C ALA A 192 -20.51 41.95 -17.45
N TYR A 193 -20.63 40.88 -18.23
CA TYR A 193 -21.64 39.84 -18.01
C TYR A 193 -21.45 39.15 -16.66
N TRP A 194 -20.28 38.54 -16.41
CA TRP A 194 -20.04 37.79 -15.17
C TRP A 194 -20.03 38.68 -13.93
N LEU A 195 -19.53 39.92 -14.05
CA LEU A 195 -19.62 40.89 -12.98
C LEU A 195 -21.09 41.21 -12.64
N ASN A 196 -21.96 41.38 -13.63
CA ASN A 196 -23.38 41.63 -13.40
C ASN A 196 -24.08 40.46 -12.69
N ILE A 197 -23.73 39.23 -13.09
CA ILE A 197 -24.25 38.00 -12.47
C ILE A 197 -23.95 37.98 -10.97
N LEU A 198 -22.70 38.27 -10.58
CA LEU A 198 -22.29 38.27 -9.18
C LEU A 198 -22.80 39.48 -8.40
N ASP A 199 -22.72 40.69 -8.96
CA ASP A 199 -23.14 41.93 -8.28
C ASP A 199 -24.64 41.96 -8.00
N LYS A 200 -25.45 41.43 -8.92
CA LYS A 200 -26.90 41.29 -8.74
C LYS A 200 -27.30 40.00 -8.01
N LYS A 201 -26.34 39.17 -7.60
CA LYS A 201 -26.56 37.89 -6.91
C LYS A 201 -27.49 36.97 -7.69
N LEU A 202 -27.40 37.01 -9.02
CA LEU A 202 -28.16 36.11 -9.90
C LEU A 202 -27.58 34.69 -9.85
N ASP A 203 -26.32 34.57 -9.46
CA ASP A 203 -25.66 33.30 -9.23
C ASP A 203 -24.52 33.43 -8.19
N THR A 204 -24.00 32.31 -7.74
CA THR A 204 -22.92 32.22 -6.76
C THR A 204 -21.55 32.07 -7.44
N VAL A 205 -20.48 32.41 -6.71
CA VAL A 205 -19.10 32.27 -7.21
C VAL A 205 -18.75 30.81 -7.55
N ASP A 206 -19.25 29.85 -6.77
CA ASP A 206 -19.12 28.41 -7.04
C ASP A 206 -19.83 27.98 -8.34
N ASN A 207 -20.99 28.56 -8.66
CA ASN A 207 -21.66 28.27 -9.91
C ASN A 207 -20.94 28.92 -11.10
N VAL A 208 -20.46 30.16 -10.93
CA VAL A 208 -19.63 30.83 -11.95
C VAL A 208 -18.34 30.03 -12.22
N LEU A 209 -17.63 29.56 -11.18
CA LEU A 209 -16.47 28.69 -11.35
C LEU A 209 -16.82 27.40 -12.10
N SER A 210 -17.96 26.77 -11.78
CA SER A 210 -18.47 25.60 -12.50
C SER A 210 -18.70 25.89 -13.99
N PHE A 211 -19.23 27.07 -14.33
CA PHE A 211 -19.44 27.49 -15.72
C PHE A 211 -18.12 27.72 -16.47
N PHE A 212 -17.14 28.38 -15.85
CA PHE A 212 -15.81 28.53 -16.44
C PHE A 212 -15.13 27.17 -16.64
N ALA A 213 -15.22 26.28 -15.66
CA ALA A 213 -14.67 24.92 -15.75
C ALA A 213 -15.32 24.08 -16.86
N ALA A 214 -16.63 24.22 -17.06
CA ALA A 214 -17.38 23.52 -18.11
C ALA A 214 -17.37 24.22 -19.47
N GLY A 215 -16.91 25.48 -19.52
CA GLY A 215 -16.94 26.31 -20.72
C GLY A 215 -16.18 25.66 -21.88
N LYS A 216 -16.70 25.83 -23.11
CA LYS A 216 -16.12 25.25 -24.32
C LYS A 216 -14.65 25.61 -24.51
N GLU A 217 -14.27 26.83 -24.19
CA GLU A 217 -12.88 27.30 -24.27
C GLU A 217 -11.95 26.51 -23.33
N ASN A 218 -12.33 26.34 -22.06
CA ASN A 218 -11.58 25.53 -21.11
C ASN A 218 -11.59 24.04 -21.51
N TYR A 219 -12.72 23.53 -22.00
CA TYR A 219 -12.80 22.16 -22.50
C TYR A 219 -11.82 21.92 -23.66
N ASP A 220 -11.82 22.78 -24.68
CA ASP A 220 -10.96 22.64 -25.85
C ASP A 220 -9.47 22.76 -25.48
N ALA A 221 -9.13 23.54 -24.45
CA ALA A 221 -7.77 23.64 -23.91
C ALA A 221 -7.33 22.38 -23.15
N VAL A 222 -8.22 21.79 -22.35
CA VAL A 222 -7.86 20.71 -21.41
C VAL A 222 -8.06 19.32 -22.00
N ALA A 223 -9.13 19.09 -22.77
CA ALA A 223 -9.48 17.77 -23.29
C ALA A 223 -8.33 17.07 -24.06
N PRO A 224 -7.53 17.76 -24.89
CA PRO A 224 -6.38 17.14 -25.55
C PRO A 224 -5.32 16.63 -24.57
N THR A 225 -5.12 17.32 -23.45
CA THR A 225 -4.08 16.97 -22.45
C THR A 225 -4.42 15.68 -21.68
N ILE A 226 -5.71 15.36 -21.57
CA ILE A 226 -6.22 14.19 -20.86
C ILE A 226 -6.74 13.09 -21.81
N ALA A 227 -6.63 13.28 -23.12
CA ALA A 227 -7.13 12.36 -24.14
C ALA A 227 -6.49 10.97 -24.07
N ASN A 228 -5.24 10.87 -23.58
CA ASN A 228 -4.50 9.62 -23.40
C ASN A 228 -4.82 8.91 -22.07
N GLY A 229 -5.83 9.38 -21.34
CA GLY A 229 -6.30 8.79 -20.10
C GLY A 229 -5.97 9.63 -18.87
N ILE A 230 -6.93 9.69 -17.97
CA ILE A 230 -6.90 10.42 -16.71
C ILE A 230 -6.43 9.46 -15.63
N ARG A 231 -5.23 9.68 -15.09
CA ARG A 231 -4.71 8.91 -13.96
C ARG A 231 -5.30 9.41 -12.66
N TYR A 232 -5.75 8.50 -11.80
CA TYR A 232 -6.26 8.83 -10.48
C TYR A 232 -6.04 7.68 -9.49
N THR A 233 -6.08 7.99 -8.20
CA THR A 233 -6.07 7.01 -7.12
C THR A 233 -7.48 6.91 -6.56
N PRO A 234 -8.22 5.81 -6.78
CA PRO A 234 -9.57 5.67 -6.23
C PRO A 234 -9.51 5.75 -4.71
N MET A 235 -10.48 6.43 -4.10
CA MET A 235 -10.63 6.33 -2.66
C MET A 235 -10.95 4.90 -2.28
N SER A 236 -10.10 4.29 -1.44
CA SER A 236 -10.44 3.05 -0.77
C SER A 236 -11.59 3.36 0.18
N ARG A 237 -12.81 2.98 -0.18
CA ARG A 237 -13.86 2.88 0.84
C ARG A 237 -13.41 1.82 1.84
N ILE A 238 -13.69 2.06 3.11
CA ILE A 238 -13.75 0.97 4.08
C ILE A 238 -14.75 -0.03 3.49
N ALA A 239 -14.25 -1.17 3.00
CA ALA A 239 -15.12 -2.25 2.57
C ALA A 239 -15.95 -2.62 3.80
N VAL A 240 -17.27 -2.39 3.75
CA VAL A 240 -18.17 -2.86 4.79
C VAL A 240 -18.09 -4.37 4.76
N THR A 241 -17.34 -4.95 5.69
CA THR A 241 -17.26 -6.39 5.82
C THR A 241 -18.58 -6.89 6.40
N THR A 242 -19.10 -7.99 5.87
CA THR A 242 -20.31 -8.67 6.33
C THR A 242 -19.97 -10.07 6.84
N VAL A 243 -20.91 -10.75 7.47
CA VAL A 243 -20.74 -12.18 7.80
C VAL A 243 -20.54 -13.02 6.52
N PRO A 244 -19.88 -14.18 6.57
CA PRO A 244 -19.66 -15.01 5.39
C PRO A 244 -20.99 -15.52 4.80
N GLY A 245 -20.95 -15.93 3.53
CA GLY A 245 -22.03 -16.75 2.95
C GLY A 245 -22.21 -18.08 3.70
N ALA A 246 -23.32 -18.77 3.47
CA ALA A 246 -23.51 -20.12 4.02
C ALA A 246 -22.54 -21.12 3.36
N PRO A 247 -21.88 -22.01 4.13
CA PRO A 247 -21.15 -23.14 3.56
C PRO A 247 -22.05 -24.07 2.75
N THR A 248 -21.48 -24.83 1.83
CA THR A 248 -22.20 -25.93 1.17
C THR A 248 -21.88 -27.23 1.90
N ILE A 249 -22.89 -27.90 2.45
CA ILE A 249 -22.69 -29.17 3.15
C ILE A 249 -22.44 -30.30 2.15
N GLY A 250 -21.47 -31.15 2.46
CA GLY A 250 -21.14 -32.36 1.73
C GLY A 250 -21.68 -33.62 2.42
N ALA A 251 -21.03 -34.75 2.17
CA ALA A 251 -21.41 -36.03 2.77
C ALA A 251 -21.18 -36.06 4.29
N GLY A 252 -22.10 -36.71 5.02
CA GLY A 252 -21.94 -37.06 6.42
C GLY A 252 -21.60 -38.55 6.55
N THR A 253 -20.49 -38.89 7.21
CA THR A 253 -20.09 -40.29 7.45
C THR A 253 -20.34 -40.64 8.90
N ALA A 254 -21.23 -41.60 9.14
CA ALA A 254 -21.54 -42.10 10.48
C ALA A 254 -20.40 -42.98 11.02
N GLY A 255 -20.06 -42.82 12.30
CA GLY A 255 -19.17 -43.68 13.05
C GLY A 255 -19.83 -44.19 14.33
N ASN A 256 -19.06 -44.85 15.20
CA ASN A 256 -19.54 -45.29 16.51
C ASN A 256 -19.64 -44.09 17.46
N GLY A 257 -20.86 -43.58 17.68
CA GLY A 257 -21.11 -42.40 18.50
C GLY A 257 -20.55 -41.08 17.94
N THR A 258 -20.22 -41.05 16.64
CA THR A 258 -19.63 -39.89 15.95
C THR A 258 -20.22 -39.69 14.56
N ALA A 259 -20.04 -38.49 14.00
CA ALA A 259 -20.30 -38.21 12.60
C ALA A 259 -19.25 -37.26 12.02
N SER A 260 -18.64 -37.63 10.89
CA SER A 260 -17.72 -36.77 10.14
C SER A 260 -18.48 -36.02 9.05
N ILE A 261 -18.52 -34.69 9.14
CA ILE A 261 -19.33 -33.82 8.27
C ILE A 261 -18.42 -33.07 7.30
N ALA A 262 -18.45 -33.45 6.03
CA ALA A 262 -17.77 -32.74 4.96
C ALA A 262 -18.55 -31.49 4.53
N TYR A 263 -17.84 -30.48 4.03
CA TYR A 263 -18.39 -29.22 3.53
C TYR A 263 -17.38 -28.48 2.66
N THR A 264 -17.85 -27.59 1.80
CA THR A 264 -17.00 -26.61 1.12
C THR A 264 -17.22 -25.21 1.71
N ALA A 265 -16.17 -24.40 1.69
CA ALA A 265 -16.21 -23.02 2.14
C ALA A 265 -17.28 -22.22 1.37
N PRO A 266 -17.85 -21.16 1.99
CA PRO A 266 -18.80 -20.31 1.29
C PRO A 266 -18.13 -19.55 0.13
N ALA A 267 -18.91 -19.29 -0.93
CA ALA A 267 -18.43 -18.57 -2.11
C ALA A 267 -17.98 -17.13 -1.81
N SER A 268 -18.46 -16.54 -0.71
CA SER A 268 -18.02 -15.24 -0.21
C SER A 268 -17.67 -15.33 1.27
N ASN A 269 -16.52 -14.76 1.64
CA ASN A 269 -16.10 -14.59 3.03
C ASN A 269 -16.62 -13.28 3.66
N GLY A 270 -17.46 -12.52 2.94
CA GLY A 270 -17.98 -11.23 3.41
C GLY A 270 -16.91 -10.14 3.51
N GLY A 271 -15.75 -10.30 2.86
CA GLY A 271 -14.66 -9.32 2.90
C GLY A 271 -13.79 -9.38 4.17
N SER A 272 -13.99 -10.37 5.06
CA SER A 272 -13.17 -10.62 6.25
C SER A 272 -12.78 -12.10 6.32
N THR A 273 -11.57 -12.40 6.81
CA THR A 273 -11.04 -13.77 6.89
C THR A 273 -11.95 -14.67 7.73
N ILE A 274 -12.24 -15.88 7.22
CA ILE A 274 -12.99 -16.89 7.97
C ILE A 274 -12.15 -17.36 9.15
N THR A 275 -12.71 -17.23 10.35
CA THR A 275 -12.07 -17.56 11.64
C THR A 275 -12.49 -18.92 12.18
N GLY A 276 -13.48 -19.57 11.57
CA GLY A 276 -13.90 -20.91 11.99
C GLY A 276 -15.16 -21.41 11.28
N TYR A 277 -15.38 -22.72 11.39
CA TYR A 277 -16.61 -23.41 11.03
C TYR A 277 -17.16 -24.13 12.25
N THR A 278 -18.49 -24.22 12.32
CA THR A 278 -19.22 -24.96 13.35
C THR A 278 -20.19 -25.93 12.69
N ALA A 279 -19.97 -27.23 12.86
CA ALA A 279 -20.94 -28.26 12.53
C ALA A 279 -21.86 -28.51 13.73
N THR A 280 -23.18 -28.57 13.50
CA THR A 280 -24.20 -28.84 14.52
C THR A 280 -25.05 -30.01 14.05
N CYS A 281 -25.11 -31.08 14.85
CA CYS A 281 -25.95 -32.25 14.62
C CYS A 281 -27.02 -32.37 15.71
N SER A 282 -28.29 -32.37 15.32
CA SER A 282 -29.43 -32.38 16.24
C SER A 282 -30.34 -33.59 15.98
N GLY A 283 -30.69 -34.32 17.05
CA GLY A 283 -31.56 -35.50 17.00
C GLY A 283 -32.01 -35.91 18.41
N ASN A 284 -33.27 -36.36 18.56
CA ASN A 284 -33.87 -36.80 19.84
C ASN A 284 -33.62 -35.85 21.03
N ASN A 285 -33.89 -34.55 20.85
CA ASN A 285 -33.64 -33.48 21.84
C ASN A 285 -32.17 -33.30 22.27
N VAL A 286 -31.22 -33.91 21.58
CA VAL A 286 -29.78 -33.73 21.79
C VAL A 286 -29.20 -32.95 20.61
N SER A 287 -28.43 -31.91 20.91
CA SER A 287 -27.64 -31.16 19.93
C SER A 287 -26.16 -31.25 20.30
N LYS A 288 -25.32 -31.64 19.34
CA LYS A 288 -23.86 -31.71 19.49
C LYS A 288 -23.20 -30.85 18.42
N THR A 289 -22.12 -30.18 18.80
CA THR A 289 -21.36 -29.32 17.91
C THR A 289 -19.90 -29.72 17.83
N ALA A 290 -19.28 -29.43 16.70
CA ALA A 290 -17.83 -29.48 16.51
C ALA A 290 -17.38 -28.21 15.81
N THR A 291 -16.22 -27.68 16.19
CA THR A 291 -15.63 -26.48 15.59
C THR A 291 -14.25 -26.78 15.01
N GLY A 292 -13.86 -26.04 13.98
CA GLY A 292 -12.55 -26.18 13.36
C GLY A 292 -12.38 -25.28 12.14
N LEU A 293 -11.18 -25.26 11.56
CA LEU A 293 -10.84 -24.41 10.41
C LEU A 293 -10.94 -25.12 9.06
N THR A 294 -11.02 -26.45 9.06
CA THR A 294 -10.95 -27.28 7.86
C THR A 294 -12.03 -28.35 7.84
N SER A 295 -12.37 -28.81 6.63
CA SER A 295 -13.30 -29.91 6.41
C SER A 295 -12.57 -31.25 6.37
N PRO A 296 -13.16 -32.36 6.88
CA PRO A 296 -14.46 -32.45 7.56
C PRO A 296 -14.38 -32.10 9.06
N LEU A 297 -15.53 -31.79 9.66
CA LEU A 297 -15.67 -31.64 11.13
C LEU A 297 -16.22 -32.91 11.76
N LEU A 298 -15.53 -33.43 12.79
CA LEU A 298 -15.94 -34.63 13.53
C LEU A 298 -16.81 -34.25 14.74
N VAL A 299 -18.11 -34.54 14.65
CA VAL A 299 -19.06 -34.37 15.76
C VAL A 299 -19.08 -35.64 16.60
N THR A 300 -18.81 -35.51 17.90
CA THR A 300 -18.70 -36.65 18.83
C THR A 300 -19.81 -36.67 19.89
N GLY A 301 -19.99 -37.80 20.55
CA GLY A 301 -20.96 -37.95 21.65
C GLY A 301 -22.41 -38.08 21.15
N LEU A 302 -22.58 -38.61 19.94
CA LEU A 302 -23.87 -38.97 19.38
C LEU A 302 -24.31 -40.36 19.88
N THR A 303 -25.61 -40.61 19.93
CA THR A 303 -26.16 -41.92 20.34
C THR A 303 -26.33 -42.82 19.12
N ASN A 304 -25.82 -44.04 19.19
CA ASN A 304 -26.02 -45.03 18.12
C ASN A 304 -27.50 -45.39 17.94
N GLY A 305 -27.90 -45.63 16.70
CA GLY A 305 -29.28 -45.92 16.31
C GLY A 305 -30.19 -44.69 16.22
N VAL A 306 -29.72 -43.50 16.59
CA VAL A 306 -30.48 -42.24 16.51
C VAL A 306 -30.06 -41.46 15.27
N ALA A 307 -31.03 -41.04 14.46
CA ALA A 307 -30.78 -40.15 13.33
C ALA A 307 -30.55 -38.71 13.81
N TYR A 308 -29.46 -38.09 13.32
CA TYR A 308 -29.12 -36.70 13.56
C TYR A 308 -29.13 -35.92 12.26
N THR A 309 -29.76 -34.75 12.26
CA THR A 309 -29.72 -33.79 11.16
C THR A 309 -28.60 -32.79 11.42
N CYS A 310 -27.61 -32.74 10.52
CA CYS A 310 -26.40 -31.96 10.67
C CYS A 310 -26.36 -30.76 9.70
N SER A 311 -25.82 -29.63 10.14
CA SER A 311 -25.57 -28.41 9.34
C SER A 311 -24.23 -27.77 9.70
N VAL A 312 -23.68 -26.91 8.85
CA VAL A 312 -22.41 -26.19 9.08
C VAL A 312 -22.60 -24.68 8.91
N LYS A 313 -22.00 -23.88 9.79
CA LYS A 313 -21.88 -22.41 9.67
C LYS A 313 -20.41 -22.02 9.52
N ALA A 314 -20.13 -20.95 8.77
CA ALA A 314 -18.83 -20.27 8.77
C ALA A 314 -18.89 -19.02 9.66
N ALA A 315 -17.77 -18.58 10.20
CA ALA A 315 -17.66 -17.34 10.96
C ALA A 315 -16.46 -16.51 10.48
N ASN A 316 -16.59 -15.19 10.55
CA ASN A 316 -15.47 -14.25 10.43
C ASN A 316 -15.56 -13.21 11.57
N ALA A 317 -14.77 -12.14 11.51
CA ALA A 317 -14.78 -11.08 12.52
C ALA A 317 -16.15 -10.37 12.68
N GLN A 318 -17.03 -10.46 11.68
CA GLN A 318 -18.37 -9.86 11.70
C GLN A 318 -19.44 -10.79 12.26
N GLY A 319 -19.12 -12.07 12.47
CA GLY A 319 -20.02 -13.07 13.04
C GLY A 319 -20.24 -14.28 12.14
N SER A 320 -21.27 -15.07 12.48
CA SER A 320 -21.58 -16.33 11.82
C SER A 320 -22.52 -16.17 10.62
N SER A 321 -22.30 -16.98 9.60
CA SER A 321 -23.16 -17.11 8.44
C SER A 321 -24.53 -17.72 8.77
N LEU A 322 -25.42 -17.71 7.77
CA LEU A 322 -26.54 -18.66 7.73
C LEU A 322 -26.01 -20.11 7.72
N ALA A 323 -26.82 -21.04 8.22
CA ALA A 323 -26.46 -22.45 8.15
C ALA A 323 -26.45 -22.93 6.70
N SER A 324 -25.61 -23.90 6.40
CA SER A 324 -25.70 -24.70 5.18
C SER A 324 -27.06 -25.40 5.07
N GLY A 325 -27.28 -26.10 3.95
CA GLY A 325 -28.25 -27.20 3.91
C GLY A 325 -27.93 -28.28 4.94
N THR A 326 -28.76 -29.33 5.02
CA THR A 326 -28.61 -30.39 6.02
C THR A 326 -28.22 -31.74 5.42
N VAL A 327 -27.58 -32.57 6.22
CA VAL A 327 -27.35 -34.01 5.95
C VAL A 327 -27.78 -34.83 7.15
N THR A 328 -28.40 -35.99 6.93
CA THR A 328 -28.81 -36.89 8.01
C THR A 328 -27.81 -38.03 8.16
N VAL A 329 -27.39 -38.29 9.40
CA VAL A 329 -26.49 -39.40 9.77
C VAL A 329 -27.09 -40.20 10.91
N THR A 330 -26.96 -41.53 10.86
CA THR A 330 -27.37 -42.42 11.95
C THR A 330 -26.12 -43.18 12.41
N PRO A 331 -25.46 -42.73 13.49
CA PRO A 331 -24.36 -43.47 14.12
C PRO A 331 -24.79 -44.90 14.41
N ALA A 332 -23.93 -45.88 14.17
CA ALA A 332 -24.23 -47.28 14.43
C ALA A 332 -23.09 -47.89 15.24
N GLY A 333 -23.44 -48.79 16.16
CA GLY A 333 -22.45 -49.57 16.90
C GLY A 333 -21.67 -50.45 15.94
N ALA A 334 -20.38 -50.63 16.21
CA ALA A 334 -19.50 -51.41 15.35
C ALA A 334 -19.99 -52.87 15.25
N THR A 335 -20.58 -53.25 14.13
CA THR A 335 -20.47 -54.64 13.65
C THR A 335 -19.05 -54.78 13.16
N THR A 336 -18.25 -55.61 13.84
CA THR A 336 -16.85 -55.92 13.51
C THR A 336 -16.59 -56.00 12.00
N PRO A 337 -15.92 -55.01 11.39
CA PRO A 337 -15.24 -55.20 10.13
C PRO A 337 -13.83 -55.69 10.46
N THR A 338 -13.45 -56.83 9.90
CA THR A 338 -12.05 -57.21 9.75
C THR A 338 -11.33 -56.12 8.95
N ASP A 339 -10.18 -55.72 9.49
CA ASP A 339 -9.26 -54.67 9.09
C ASP A 339 -9.62 -53.20 9.42
N PRO A 340 -8.71 -52.48 10.11
CA PRO A 340 -8.80 -51.03 10.18
C PRO A 340 -8.61 -50.49 8.77
N VAL A 341 -9.69 -49.96 8.17
CA VAL A 341 -9.53 -49.01 7.07
C VAL A 341 -8.91 -47.76 7.70
N THR A 342 -7.59 -47.75 7.78
CA THR A 342 -6.82 -46.51 7.79
C THR A 342 -7.38 -45.66 6.65
N PRO A 343 -7.76 -44.39 6.88
CA PRO A 343 -8.13 -43.53 5.77
C PRO A 343 -6.95 -43.57 4.78
N SER A 344 -7.20 -44.10 3.59
CA SER A 344 -6.16 -44.30 2.58
C SER A 344 -5.51 -42.95 2.29
N VAL A 345 -4.29 -42.74 2.80
CA VAL A 345 -3.52 -41.54 2.52
C VAL A 345 -2.95 -41.71 1.12
N THR A 346 -3.33 -40.81 0.24
CA THR A 346 -2.83 -40.74 -1.14
C THR A 346 -1.89 -39.54 -1.26
N VAL A 347 -1.06 -39.51 -2.30
CA VAL A 347 -0.21 -38.33 -2.56
C VAL A 347 -1.06 -37.08 -2.80
N PRO A 348 -0.55 -35.86 -2.55
CA PRO A 348 -1.30 -34.64 -2.83
C PRO A 348 -1.64 -34.50 -4.32
N GLY A 349 -2.61 -33.64 -4.64
CA GLY A 349 -2.81 -33.17 -6.00
C GLY A 349 -1.56 -32.44 -6.54
N ALA A 350 -1.48 -32.25 -7.87
CA ALA A 350 -0.43 -31.41 -8.44
C ALA A 350 -0.64 -29.94 -8.04
N PRO A 351 0.39 -29.20 -7.60
CA PRO A 351 0.28 -27.76 -7.39
C PRO A 351 0.03 -27.02 -8.71
N THR A 352 -0.52 -25.81 -8.63
CA THR A 352 -0.66 -24.95 -9.81
C THR A 352 0.53 -24.01 -9.87
N ILE A 353 1.40 -24.17 -10.88
CA ILE A 353 2.54 -23.27 -11.05
C ILE A 353 2.07 -21.89 -11.49
N GLY A 354 2.66 -20.85 -10.91
CA GLY A 354 2.41 -19.45 -11.21
C GLY A 354 3.61 -18.81 -11.92
N ALA A 355 3.87 -17.54 -11.60
CA ALA A 355 4.95 -16.79 -12.23
C ALA A 355 6.34 -17.33 -11.88
N ALA A 356 7.26 -17.25 -12.85
CA ALA A 356 8.69 -17.46 -12.64
C ALA A 356 9.44 -16.16 -12.88
N THR A 357 10.10 -15.64 -11.85
CA THR A 357 10.85 -14.39 -11.92
C THR A 357 12.33 -14.68 -12.06
N ALA A 358 12.93 -14.28 -13.18
CA ALA A 358 14.36 -14.40 -13.42
C ALA A 358 15.17 -13.45 -12.53
N ALA A 359 16.30 -13.93 -12.02
CA ALA A 359 17.33 -13.13 -11.38
C ALA A 359 18.71 -13.60 -11.87
N SER A 360 19.79 -12.87 -11.55
CA SER A 360 21.13 -13.32 -11.94
C SER A 360 21.43 -14.68 -11.30
N THR A 361 21.72 -15.68 -12.14
CA THR A 361 22.04 -17.07 -11.76
C THR A 361 20.96 -17.80 -10.94
N SER A 362 19.72 -17.30 -10.93
CA SER A 362 18.63 -17.85 -10.13
C SER A 362 17.25 -17.52 -10.69
N ALA A 363 16.21 -18.18 -10.20
CA ALA A 363 14.83 -17.85 -10.50
C ALA A 363 13.93 -18.10 -9.28
N SER A 364 12.96 -17.22 -9.03
CA SER A 364 11.92 -17.41 -8.02
C SER A 364 10.66 -17.97 -8.66
N ILE A 365 10.22 -19.14 -8.22
CA ILE A 365 9.06 -19.85 -8.80
C ILE A 365 7.89 -19.76 -7.83
N ALA A 366 6.88 -18.99 -8.20
CA ALA A 366 5.61 -18.92 -7.48
C ALA A 366 4.68 -20.05 -7.92
N PHE A 367 3.85 -20.53 -7.00
CA PHE A 367 2.82 -21.54 -7.21
C PHE A 367 1.74 -21.45 -6.13
N THR A 368 0.61 -22.11 -6.34
CA THR A 368 -0.42 -22.34 -5.31
C THR A 368 -0.45 -23.81 -4.90
N ALA A 369 -0.76 -24.05 -3.63
CA ALA A 369 -0.90 -25.39 -3.09
C ALA A 369 -1.99 -26.18 -3.84
N PRO A 370 -1.87 -27.52 -3.96
CA PRO A 370 -2.92 -28.33 -4.57
C PRO A 370 -4.20 -28.29 -3.74
N THR A 371 -5.34 -28.39 -4.43
CA THR A 371 -6.68 -28.39 -3.80
C THR A 371 -6.94 -29.63 -2.94
N SER A 372 -6.30 -30.75 -3.25
CA SER A 372 -6.33 -31.98 -2.45
C SER A 372 -4.97 -32.23 -1.81
N THR A 373 -4.96 -32.45 -0.50
CA THR A 373 -3.77 -32.87 0.26
C THR A 373 -3.61 -34.39 0.29
N GLY A 374 -4.51 -35.16 -0.33
CA GLY A 374 -4.47 -36.62 -0.31
C GLY A 374 -4.77 -37.25 1.06
N GLY A 375 -5.33 -36.48 2.01
CA GLY A 375 -5.71 -36.98 3.34
C GLY A 375 -4.62 -36.85 4.41
N ALA A 376 -3.45 -36.28 4.09
CA ALA A 376 -2.39 -35.93 5.06
C ALA A 376 -1.82 -34.53 4.77
N ALA A 377 -1.25 -33.88 5.79
CA ALA A 377 -0.68 -32.54 5.64
C ALA A 377 0.47 -32.52 4.62
N ILE A 378 0.51 -31.47 3.79
CA ILE A 378 1.63 -31.22 2.87
C ILE A 378 2.85 -30.82 3.70
N THR A 379 3.95 -31.54 3.50
CA THR A 379 5.21 -31.37 4.25
C THR A 379 6.22 -30.50 3.51
N GLY A 380 6.04 -30.30 2.19
CA GLY A 380 6.87 -29.39 1.41
C GLY A 380 6.62 -29.47 -0.10
N TYR A 381 7.37 -28.63 -0.82
CA TYR A 381 7.34 -28.50 -2.27
C TYR A 381 8.74 -28.67 -2.84
N THR A 382 8.83 -29.32 -3.99
CA THR A 382 10.08 -29.45 -4.76
C THR A 382 9.89 -28.79 -6.12
N VAL A 383 10.65 -27.73 -6.39
CA VAL A 383 10.74 -27.09 -7.70
C VAL A 383 11.91 -27.70 -8.46
N SER A 384 11.68 -28.06 -9.72
CA SER A 384 12.71 -28.59 -10.64
C SER A 384 12.74 -27.76 -11.91
N CYS A 385 13.89 -27.16 -12.21
CA CYS A 385 14.14 -26.35 -13.40
C CYS A 385 15.20 -27.04 -14.27
N THR A 386 14.85 -27.39 -15.51
CA THR A 386 15.74 -28.11 -16.44
C THR A 386 16.09 -27.23 -17.63
N GLY A 387 17.38 -27.06 -17.89
CA GLY A 387 17.91 -26.18 -18.94
C GLY A 387 19.43 -26.33 -19.08
N GLY A 388 19.97 -26.14 -20.28
CA GLY A 388 21.42 -26.22 -20.52
C GLY A 388 22.05 -27.60 -20.22
N GLY A 389 21.27 -28.69 -20.36
CA GLY A 389 21.73 -30.06 -20.10
C GLY A 389 21.74 -30.48 -18.62
N ALA A 390 21.26 -29.64 -17.70
CA ALA A 390 21.19 -29.95 -16.28
C ALA A 390 19.82 -29.63 -15.67
N THR A 391 19.43 -30.39 -14.64
CA THR A 391 18.27 -30.08 -13.78
C THR A 391 18.76 -29.50 -12.46
N LYS A 392 18.18 -28.37 -12.06
CA LYS A 392 18.41 -27.71 -10.77
C LYS A 392 17.14 -27.82 -9.94
N THR A 393 17.28 -28.21 -8.69
CA THR A 393 16.13 -28.45 -7.79
C THR A 393 16.26 -27.60 -6.53
N ALA A 394 15.14 -27.09 -6.04
CA ALA A 394 15.06 -26.43 -4.74
C ALA A 394 13.81 -26.88 -4.00
N THR A 395 13.88 -26.91 -2.68
CA THR A 395 12.77 -27.30 -1.81
C THR A 395 12.34 -26.14 -0.91
N GLY A 396 11.04 -26.04 -0.62
CA GLY A 396 10.52 -25.08 0.35
C GLY A 396 9.21 -25.56 0.95
N THR A 397 8.81 -24.99 2.09
CA THR A 397 7.54 -25.31 2.77
C THR A 397 6.38 -24.44 2.31
N ALA A 398 6.65 -23.38 1.54
CA ALA A 398 5.67 -22.44 0.99
C ALA A 398 6.15 -21.88 -0.37
N SER A 399 5.24 -21.18 -1.04
CA SER A 399 5.49 -20.44 -2.28
C SER A 399 5.87 -18.98 -1.96
N PRO A 400 6.79 -18.35 -2.72
CA PRO A 400 7.57 -18.91 -3.82
C PRO A 400 8.82 -19.67 -3.34
N VAL A 401 9.41 -20.48 -4.23
CA VAL A 401 10.70 -21.17 -3.98
C VAL A 401 11.76 -20.68 -4.96
N ALA A 402 12.91 -20.26 -4.44
CA ALA A 402 14.04 -19.80 -5.23
C ALA A 402 14.95 -20.96 -5.66
N VAL A 403 15.19 -21.09 -6.97
CA VAL A 403 16.12 -22.04 -7.57
C VAL A 403 17.40 -21.31 -7.95
N THR A 404 18.52 -21.70 -7.35
CA THR A 404 19.83 -21.07 -7.55
C THR A 404 20.76 -21.92 -8.42
N GLY A 405 21.89 -21.34 -8.86
CA GLY A 405 22.87 -22.05 -9.69
C GLY A 405 22.39 -22.27 -11.14
N LEU A 406 21.49 -21.42 -11.62
CA LEU A 406 21.07 -21.37 -13.01
C LEU A 406 22.11 -20.60 -13.85
N THR A 407 22.21 -20.91 -15.14
CA THR A 407 23.14 -20.22 -16.06
C THR A 407 22.44 -19.06 -16.74
N ASN A 408 23.03 -17.87 -16.68
CA ASN A 408 22.51 -16.69 -17.37
C ASN A 408 22.45 -16.90 -18.90
N GLY A 409 21.40 -16.40 -19.53
CA GLY A 409 21.13 -16.58 -20.97
C GLY A 409 20.59 -17.97 -21.34
N THR A 410 20.48 -18.91 -20.39
CA THR A 410 19.94 -20.25 -20.64
C THR A 410 18.49 -20.33 -20.20
N ALA A 411 17.58 -20.74 -21.08
CA ALA A 411 16.19 -20.98 -20.72
C ALA A 411 16.07 -22.27 -19.89
N TYR A 412 15.35 -22.19 -18.77
CA TYR A 412 15.01 -23.31 -17.90
C TYR A 412 13.50 -23.52 -17.88
N VAL A 413 13.08 -24.77 -18.09
CA VAL A 413 11.70 -25.22 -17.95
C VAL A 413 11.50 -25.73 -16.52
N CYS A 414 10.65 -25.04 -15.75
CA CYS A 414 10.44 -25.28 -14.33
C CYS A 414 9.07 -25.92 -14.06
N SER A 415 9.02 -26.82 -13.09
CA SER A 415 7.79 -27.44 -12.55
C SER A 415 7.88 -27.60 -11.04
N VAL A 416 6.74 -27.78 -10.36
CA VAL A 416 6.69 -27.98 -8.91
C VAL A 416 5.89 -29.25 -8.55
N LYS A 417 6.31 -29.94 -7.50
CA LYS A 417 5.58 -31.07 -6.87
C LYS A 417 5.32 -30.75 -5.40
N ALA A 418 4.18 -31.16 -4.87
CA ALA A 418 3.90 -31.18 -3.44
C ALA A 418 4.18 -32.57 -2.86
N ALA A 419 4.51 -32.65 -1.57
CA ALA A 419 4.70 -33.92 -0.86
C ALA A 419 3.90 -33.97 0.44
N ASN A 420 3.42 -35.16 0.81
CA ASN A 420 2.89 -35.49 2.14
C ASN A 420 3.51 -36.82 2.62
N SER A 421 2.96 -37.40 3.69
CA SER A 421 3.43 -38.69 4.23
C SER A 421 3.24 -39.89 3.29
N ALA A 422 2.35 -39.81 2.29
CA ALA A 422 2.18 -40.84 1.26
C ALA A 422 3.08 -40.65 0.03
N GLY A 423 3.78 -39.51 -0.09
CA GLY A 423 4.77 -39.26 -1.13
C GLY A 423 4.52 -37.98 -1.93
N SER A 424 5.17 -37.90 -3.11
CA SER A 424 5.12 -36.72 -3.98
C SER A 424 4.00 -36.79 -5.01
N SER A 425 3.38 -35.65 -5.27
CA SER A 425 2.34 -35.48 -6.29
C SER A 425 2.86 -35.65 -7.73
N ALA A 426 1.94 -35.68 -8.68
CA ALA A 426 2.24 -35.34 -10.06
C ALA A 426 2.85 -33.92 -10.14
N ALA A 427 3.69 -33.68 -11.16
CA ALA A 427 4.25 -32.34 -11.38
C ALA A 427 3.14 -31.39 -11.84
N SER A 428 3.28 -30.11 -11.49
CA SER A 428 2.50 -29.03 -12.09
C SER A 428 2.71 -28.97 -13.61
N ALA A 429 1.91 -28.13 -14.29
CA ALA A 429 2.31 -27.59 -15.59
C ALA A 429 3.69 -26.90 -15.51
N THR A 430 4.29 -26.61 -16.65
CA THR A 430 5.63 -26.01 -16.71
C THR A 430 5.59 -24.51 -16.98
N VAL A 431 6.54 -23.77 -16.41
CA VAL A 431 6.81 -22.36 -16.73
C VAL A 431 8.26 -22.24 -17.20
N THR A 432 8.54 -21.36 -18.18
CA THR A 432 9.91 -21.14 -18.66
C THR A 432 10.47 -19.85 -18.06
N VAL A 433 11.74 -19.89 -17.64
CA VAL A 433 12.45 -18.73 -17.13
C VAL A 433 13.87 -18.70 -17.70
N THR A 434 14.33 -17.53 -18.14
CA THR A 434 15.70 -17.32 -18.61
C THR A 434 16.38 -16.34 -17.67
N PRO A 435 17.24 -16.80 -16.74
CA PRO A 435 18.08 -15.94 -15.93
C PRO A 435 18.89 -15.02 -16.84
N THR A 436 18.92 -13.72 -16.55
CA THR A 436 19.74 -12.77 -17.29
C THR A 436 20.86 -12.28 -16.39
N ALA A 437 22.07 -12.19 -16.96
CA ALA A 437 23.10 -11.35 -16.37
C ALA A 437 22.54 -9.94 -16.39
N GLY A 438 22.62 -9.21 -15.28
CA GLY A 438 22.14 -7.83 -15.23
C GLY A 438 22.78 -7.04 -16.37
N SER A 439 22.01 -6.69 -17.39
CA SER A 439 22.50 -5.89 -18.50
C SER A 439 22.77 -4.49 -17.97
N THR A 440 24.03 -4.09 -18.03
CA THR A 440 24.45 -2.69 -17.88
C THR A 440 23.90 -1.89 -19.05
N SER A 441 22.71 -1.32 -18.86
CA SER A 441 22.17 -0.30 -19.75
C SER A 441 22.97 0.99 -19.56
N SER A 442 23.74 1.36 -20.58
CA SER A 442 24.35 2.68 -20.73
C SER A 442 23.25 3.68 -21.11
N GLY A 443 22.67 4.28 -20.08
CA GLY A 443 21.80 5.44 -20.18
C GLY A 443 21.99 6.21 -18.87
N THR A 444 22.23 7.51 -18.97
CA THR A 444 22.56 8.43 -17.86
C THR A 444 21.59 8.22 -16.68
N SER A 445 22.03 7.40 -15.72
CA SER A 445 21.24 6.95 -14.58
C SER A 445 21.40 7.94 -13.44
N THR A 446 20.34 8.66 -13.09
CA THR A 446 20.21 9.18 -11.73
C THR A 446 19.85 8.00 -10.83
N THR A 447 20.76 7.65 -9.94
CA THR A 447 20.72 6.43 -9.11
C THR A 447 19.63 6.45 -8.01
N ALA A 448 18.72 7.43 -8.04
CA ALA A 448 17.58 7.53 -7.13
C ALA A 448 16.45 6.51 -7.40
N GLY A 449 16.43 5.87 -8.58
CA GLY A 449 15.34 4.98 -9.01
C GLY A 449 15.30 3.59 -8.38
N VAL A 450 16.38 3.12 -7.76
CA VAL A 450 16.51 1.71 -7.31
C VAL A 450 15.61 1.37 -6.11
N TYR A 451 15.15 2.38 -5.34
CA TYR A 451 14.24 2.21 -4.19
C TYR A 451 12.95 3.00 -4.32
N CYS A 452 12.59 3.36 -5.54
CA CYS A 452 11.33 4.04 -5.86
C CYS A 452 10.17 3.09 -6.13
N SER A 453 10.42 1.80 -6.01
CA SER A 453 9.42 0.74 -6.02
C SER A 453 9.90 -0.37 -5.09
N TYR A 454 9.46 -0.29 -3.84
CA TYR A 454 9.69 -1.33 -2.83
C TYR A 454 8.34 -1.67 -2.21
N THR A 455 8.08 -2.96 -2.00
CA THR A 455 6.95 -3.43 -1.20
C THR A 455 7.40 -4.61 -0.35
N ASN A 456 6.93 -4.63 0.89
CA ASN A 456 7.10 -5.72 1.83
C ASN A 456 5.75 -6.00 2.48
N SER A 457 5.39 -7.28 2.51
CA SER A 457 4.25 -7.79 3.25
C SER A 457 4.68 -9.13 3.84
N THR A 458 5.23 -9.08 5.05
CA THR A 458 5.73 -10.27 5.75
C THR A 458 5.15 -10.33 7.15
N THR A 459 4.69 -11.51 7.57
CA THR A 459 4.22 -11.68 8.94
C THR A 459 5.41 -11.60 9.90
N ASN A 460 5.33 -10.74 10.91
CA ASN A 460 6.31 -10.67 11.97
C ASN A 460 6.26 -12.00 12.77
N PRO A 461 7.40 -12.69 12.92
CA PRO A 461 7.44 -14.00 13.56
C PRO A 461 7.18 -13.97 15.08
N THR A 462 7.37 -12.82 15.74
CA THR A 462 7.13 -12.66 17.18
C THR A 462 5.69 -12.22 17.48
N THR A 463 5.16 -11.25 16.73
CA THR A 463 3.83 -10.66 17.03
C THR A 463 2.69 -11.31 16.25
N SER A 464 2.99 -12.13 15.23
CA SER A 464 2.02 -12.67 14.27
C SER A 464 1.22 -11.61 13.48
N MET A 465 1.61 -10.33 13.58
CA MET A 465 1.03 -9.24 12.81
C MET A 465 1.70 -9.16 11.44
N ALA A 466 0.96 -8.78 10.40
CA ALA A 466 1.58 -8.43 9.13
C ALA A 466 2.41 -7.16 9.29
N SER A 467 3.67 -7.17 8.85
CA SER A 467 4.49 -6.00 8.59
C SER A 467 4.29 -5.59 7.15
N THR A 468 3.77 -4.38 6.94
CA THR A 468 3.57 -3.81 5.61
C THR A 468 4.43 -2.57 5.47
N ALA A 469 5.16 -2.49 4.36
CA ALA A 469 5.93 -1.32 3.99
C ALA A 469 5.93 -1.19 2.47
N ALA A 470 5.83 0.03 1.97
CA ALA A 470 5.97 0.34 0.57
C ALA A 470 6.73 1.65 0.39
N VAL A 471 7.55 1.73 -0.65
CA VAL A 471 8.20 2.96 -1.07
C VAL A 471 7.85 3.18 -2.54
N SER A 472 7.32 4.37 -2.82
CA SER A 472 7.06 4.85 -4.17
C SER A 472 7.78 6.18 -4.38
N CYS A 473 8.03 6.55 -5.63
CA CYS A 473 8.52 7.89 -5.93
C CYS A 473 7.75 8.55 -7.07
N THR A 474 7.76 9.88 -7.06
CA THR A 474 7.58 10.73 -8.23
C THR A 474 8.95 11.16 -8.77
N SER A 475 9.00 12.06 -9.74
CA SER A 475 10.24 12.67 -10.21
C SER A 475 10.98 13.50 -9.14
N THR A 476 10.29 13.95 -8.09
CA THR A 476 10.84 14.87 -7.08
C THR A 476 10.70 14.37 -5.64
N GLN A 477 9.83 13.40 -5.38
CA GLN A 477 9.51 12.93 -4.03
C GLN A 477 9.57 11.41 -3.91
N ARG A 478 9.95 10.93 -2.73
CA ARG A 478 9.94 9.54 -2.29
C ARG A 478 8.96 9.41 -1.14
N ARG A 479 7.95 8.57 -1.27
CA ARG A 479 6.90 8.32 -0.28
C ARG A 479 7.02 6.93 0.31
N PHE A 480 7.05 6.84 1.63
CA PHE A 480 7.04 5.64 2.44
C PHE A 480 5.62 5.47 2.99
N THR A 481 5.01 4.32 2.76
CA THR A 481 3.76 3.93 3.40
C THR A 481 3.93 2.60 4.11
N GLY A 482 3.11 2.32 5.13
CA GLY A 482 3.21 1.07 5.87
C GLY A 482 2.46 1.11 7.17
N ASN A 483 2.74 0.12 8.02
CA ASN A 483 2.04 -0.03 9.29
C ASN A 483 2.92 0.04 10.54
N GLY A 484 4.22 0.35 10.39
CA GLY A 484 5.17 0.51 11.50
C GLY A 484 5.43 -0.78 12.31
N VAL A 485 4.89 -1.92 11.86
CA VAL A 485 5.18 -3.21 12.46
C VAL A 485 6.53 -3.69 11.93
N PRO A 486 7.49 -4.04 12.80
CA PRO A 486 8.79 -4.54 12.37
C PRO A 486 8.61 -5.86 11.60
N ASP A 487 9.48 -6.12 10.64
CA ASP A 487 9.44 -7.32 9.78
C ASP A 487 10.44 -8.41 10.19
N HIS A 488 11.06 -8.23 11.36
CA HIS A 488 12.10 -9.07 11.94
C HIS A 488 11.72 -9.45 13.36
N LYS A 489 12.49 -10.36 13.96
CA LYS A 489 12.25 -10.79 15.33
C LYS A 489 12.45 -9.61 16.29
N VAL A 490 11.45 -9.39 17.14
CA VAL A 490 11.48 -8.37 18.19
C VAL A 490 11.48 -9.00 19.58
N GLY A 491 11.81 -8.17 20.58
CA GLY A 491 11.67 -8.55 21.98
C GLY A 491 10.22 -8.79 22.40
N THR A 492 10.05 -9.34 23.61
CA THR A 492 8.73 -9.52 24.21
C THR A 492 8.20 -8.18 24.72
N PHE A 493 7.02 -7.79 24.26
CA PHE A 493 6.29 -6.60 24.70
C PHE A 493 4.83 -6.96 25.01
N PRO A 494 4.26 -6.48 26.13
CA PRO A 494 4.89 -5.65 27.16
C PRO A 494 5.88 -6.46 28.01
N ASN A 495 6.86 -5.78 28.63
CA ASN A 495 7.83 -6.34 29.56
C ASN A 495 8.05 -5.43 30.78
N SER A 496 8.86 -5.87 31.75
CA SER A 496 9.07 -5.15 33.01
C SER A 496 9.74 -3.76 32.87
N GLY A 497 10.40 -3.48 31.74
CA GLY A 497 10.93 -2.16 31.39
C GLY A 497 10.06 -1.36 30.41
N ASN A 498 9.07 -1.99 29.78
CA ASN A 498 8.17 -1.30 28.85
C ASN A 498 6.76 -1.91 28.92
N PRO A 499 5.76 -1.20 29.48
CA PRO A 499 4.41 -1.73 29.65
C PRO A 499 3.56 -1.71 28.36
N ASN A 500 4.09 -1.23 27.24
CA ASN A 500 3.33 -1.04 26.01
C ASN A 500 3.43 -2.28 25.10
N THR A 501 2.39 -2.53 24.30
CA THR A 501 2.34 -3.63 23.33
C THR A 501 2.52 -3.08 21.91
N ILE A 502 3.23 -3.80 21.04
CA ILE A 502 3.39 -3.40 19.63
C ILE A 502 2.01 -3.35 18.96
N GLY A 503 1.69 -2.21 18.36
CA GLY A 503 0.48 -1.98 17.58
C GLY A 503 0.79 -1.64 16.12
N GLN A 504 -0.23 -1.74 15.26
CA GLN A 504 -0.16 -1.15 13.92
C GLN A 504 -0.36 0.36 14.04
N ILE A 505 0.49 1.12 13.38
CA ILE A 505 0.36 2.58 13.23
C ILE A 505 0.25 2.93 11.75
N THR A 506 -0.28 4.09 11.40
CA THR A 506 -0.22 4.54 9.99
C THR A 506 1.12 5.20 9.72
N VAL A 507 1.89 4.64 8.80
CA VAL A 507 3.10 5.28 8.27
C VAL A 507 2.77 5.86 6.91
N ASP A 508 2.94 7.17 6.77
CA ASP A 508 2.83 7.89 5.50
C ASP A 508 3.80 9.09 5.53
N PHE A 509 4.97 8.91 4.95
CA PHE A 509 6.08 9.84 5.06
C PHE A 509 6.64 10.16 3.67
N THR A 510 6.90 11.44 3.38
CA THR A 510 7.47 11.88 2.09
C THR A 510 8.76 12.65 2.27
N THR A 511 9.74 12.38 1.41
CA THR A 511 11.02 13.09 1.33
C THR A 511 11.42 13.34 -0.13
N THR A 512 12.56 13.97 -0.40
CA THR A 512 13.05 14.22 -1.77
C THR A 512 13.84 13.03 -2.33
N VAL A 513 13.72 12.78 -3.63
CA VAL A 513 14.56 11.79 -4.34
C VAL A 513 15.95 12.32 -4.70
N THR A 514 16.11 13.63 -4.73
CA THR A 514 17.37 14.34 -5.07
C THR A 514 17.75 15.28 -3.93
N PRO A 515 18.15 14.73 -2.77
CA PRO A 515 18.56 15.54 -1.63
C PRO A 515 19.82 16.33 -1.95
N ALA A 516 19.85 17.58 -1.48
CA ALA A 516 21.00 18.46 -1.59
C ALA A 516 21.48 18.84 -0.18
N VAL A 517 22.80 18.99 -0.02
CA VAL A 517 23.37 19.54 1.21
C VAL A 517 23.06 21.03 1.23
N VAL A 518 22.24 21.47 2.19
CA VAL A 518 21.86 22.88 2.36
C VAL A 518 22.40 23.48 3.67
N SER A 519 22.88 22.64 4.58
CA SER A 519 23.55 23.04 5.82
C SER A 519 24.92 22.38 5.92
N SER A 520 25.98 23.18 6.14
CA SER A 520 27.34 22.67 6.33
C SER A 520 27.55 22.08 7.71
N THR A 521 26.86 22.57 8.74
CA THR A 521 26.97 22.12 10.15
C THR A 521 25.84 21.17 10.57
N GLY A 522 24.90 20.91 9.67
CA GLY A 522 23.66 20.18 9.98
C GLY A 522 22.63 21.03 10.70
N THR A 523 21.40 20.52 10.74
CA THR A 523 20.23 21.08 11.41
C THR A 523 19.69 20.03 12.38
N ALA A 524 19.56 20.36 13.66
CA ALA A 524 19.07 19.42 14.67
C ALA A 524 17.64 18.95 14.37
N VAL A 525 17.35 17.67 14.67
CA VAL A 525 16.01 17.08 14.56
C VAL A 525 15.54 16.56 15.92
N ASP A 526 14.35 17.00 16.34
CA ASP A 526 13.86 16.77 17.69
C ASP A 526 13.17 15.41 17.87
N HIS A 527 12.62 14.77 16.85
CA HIS A 527 11.90 13.49 17.02
C HIS A 527 12.18 12.53 15.86
N ILE A 528 11.65 12.82 14.67
CA ILE A 528 11.73 11.88 13.55
C ILE A 528 12.93 12.23 12.67
N LEU A 529 13.94 11.37 12.70
CA LEU A 529 15.08 11.45 11.79
C LEU A 529 14.73 10.92 10.41
N GLY A 530 13.92 9.86 10.32
CA GLY A 530 13.62 9.16 9.08
C GLY A 530 12.98 7.80 9.32
N TYR A 531 12.89 7.00 8.26
CA TYR A 531 12.25 5.69 8.29
C TYR A 531 13.16 4.62 7.69
N ALA A 532 13.16 3.45 8.33
CA ALA A 532 13.73 2.23 7.76
C ALA A 532 12.86 1.74 6.60
N MET A 533 13.42 0.93 5.70
CA MET A 533 12.66 0.39 4.56
C MET A 533 11.51 -0.53 5.00
N ASN A 534 11.52 -1.06 6.23
CA ASN A 534 10.41 -1.81 6.81
C ASN A 534 9.33 -0.94 7.48
N SER A 535 9.30 0.37 7.21
CA SER A 535 8.37 1.37 7.77
C SER A 535 8.53 1.68 9.26
N VAL A 536 9.51 1.10 9.95
CA VAL A 536 9.81 1.45 11.35
C VAL A 536 10.57 2.78 11.41
N LYS A 537 10.17 3.69 12.30
CA LYS A 537 10.78 5.01 12.45
C LYS A 537 12.13 4.97 13.19
N TYR A 538 13.03 5.88 12.83
CA TYR A 538 14.21 6.24 13.62
C TYR A 538 13.88 7.47 14.46
N ASP A 539 13.83 7.30 15.79
CA ASP A 539 13.31 8.32 16.72
C ASP A 539 14.12 8.34 18.03
N PRO A 540 15.33 8.93 18.03
CA PRO A 540 16.25 8.84 19.17
C PRO A 540 15.81 9.67 20.40
N SER A 541 14.99 10.71 20.23
CA SER A 541 14.74 11.70 21.28
C SER A 541 13.63 11.36 22.28
N THR A 542 13.08 10.14 22.26
CA THR A 542 11.92 9.81 23.11
C THR A 542 12.28 9.27 24.50
N ALA A 543 13.56 9.23 24.85
CA ALA A 543 14.07 8.80 26.15
C ALA A 543 14.32 9.97 27.13
N GLU A 544 13.64 11.10 26.96
CA GLU A 544 13.75 12.27 27.85
C GLU A 544 13.18 11.97 29.25
N SER A 545 14.03 11.94 30.27
CA SER A 545 13.60 11.74 31.65
C SER A 545 13.26 13.08 32.32
N TYR A 546 12.00 13.23 32.77
CA TYR A 546 11.54 14.31 33.64
C TYR A 546 11.31 13.82 35.07
N GLN A 547 11.82 14.53 36.08
CA GLN A 547 11.39 14.34 37.47
C GLN A 547 10.80 15.65 38.02
N ASN A 548 9.77 15.49 38.86
CA ASN A 548 9.05 16.52 39.62
C ASN A 548 10.00 17.55 40.25
N ALA A 549 10.21 18.66 39.55
CA ALA A 549 10.79 19.95 39.99
C ALA A 549 11.27 20.82 38.80
N GLY A 550 11.06 20.39 37.54
CA GLY A 550 11.34 21.23 36.38
C GLY A 550 12.79 21.26 35.90
N VAL A 551 13.65 20.33 36.37
CA VAL A 551 15.10 20.42 36.12
C VAL A 551 15.63 19.43 35.07
N TRP A 552 14.91 18.37 34.68
CA TRP A 552 15.45 17.41 33.69
C TRP A 552 14.58 17.24 32.45
N LYS A 553 15.10 17.70 31.30
CA LYS A 553 14.76 17.22 29.95
C LYS A 553 16.04 16.69 29.33
N ILE A 554 16.37 15.45 29.69
CA ILE A 554 17.61 14.82 29.25
C ILE A 554 17.30 13.45 28.70
N GLU A 555 17.75 13.20 27.48
CA GLU A 555 17.71 11.88 26.87
C GLU A 555 18.80 10.97 27.45
N ALA A 556 18.36 9.90 28.09
CA ALA A 556 19.27 8.89 28.60
C ALA A 556 19.55 7.79 27.56
N LEU A 557 20.81 7.40 27.47
CA LEU A 557 21.35 6.41 26.55
C LEU A 557 21.59 5.05 27.22
N ASN A 558 21.64 5.01 28.56
CA ASN A 558 22.01 3.82 29.31
C ASN A 558 20.81 3.23 30.06
N GLN A 559 20.48 1.98 29.71
CA GLN A 559 19.36 1.25 30.30
C GLN A 559 19.60 0.73 31.72
N THR A 560 20.84 0.74 32.19
CA THR A 560 21.19 0.34 33.55
C THR A 560 20.49 1.22 34.57
N TYR A 561 20.34 2.51 34.25
CA TYR A 561 19.68 3.47 35.12
C TYR A 561 18.20 3.64 34.77
N PHE A 562 17.88 3.75 33.48
CA PHE A 562 16.51 3.88 33.00
C PHE A 562 16.10 2.61 32.26
N LYS A 563 15.30 1.76 32.91
CA LYS A 563 14.79 0.55 32.28
C LYS A 563 13.72 0.91 31.25
N PHE A 564 14.12 1.39 30.07
CA PHE A 564 13.23 1.69 28.94
C PHE A 564 12.64 0.43 28.28
N GLY A 565 13.17 -0.74 28.65
CA GLY A 565 12.76 -2.04 28.13
C GLY A 565 13.00 -2.16 26.64
N THR A 566 14.14 -1.68 26.13
CA THR A 566 14.45 -1.89 24.71
C THR A 566 14.76 -3.37 24.46
N ASP A 567 14.52 -3.81 23.24
CA ASP A 567 14.89 -5.15 22.80
C ASP A 567 16.31 -5.21 22.21
N THR A 568 16.65 -6.37 21.64
CA THR A 568 17.93 -6.66 20.99
C THR A 568 18.19 -5.83 19.72
N ASN A 569 17.17 -5.15 19.21
CA ASN A 569 17.29 -4.25 18.06
C ASN A 569 17.46 -2.79 18.48
N ASN A 570 17.78 -2.55 19.76
CA ASN A 570 17.87 -1.23 20.36
C ASN A 570 16.58 -0.42 20.13
N ALA A 571 15.42 -1.07 20.26
CA ALA A 571 14.12 -0.48 19.98
C ALA A 571 13.12 -0.75 21.11
N HIS A 572 12.12 0.13 21.22
CA HIS A 572 11.04 -0.04 22.20
C HIS A 572 9.71 0.45 21.64
N VAL A 573 8.66 0.28 22.45
CA VAL A 573 7.28 0.60 22.08
C VAL A 573 6.80 1.84 22.83
N GLN A 574 6.16 2.76 22.11
CA GLN A 574 5.49 3.93 22.68
C GLN A 574 4.08 3.59 23.21
N PRO A 575 3.46 4.44 24.04
CA PRO A 575 2.09 4.24 24.53
C PRO A 575 1.03 4.09 23.43
N ASP A 576 1.27 4.66 22.25
CA ASP A 576 0.42 4.53 21.05
C ASP A 576 0.61 3.20 20.29
N GLY A 577 1.53 2.35 20.76
CA GLY A 577 1.88 1.08 20.14
C GLY A 577 3.01 1.17 19.09
N ALA A 578 3.56 2.36 18.83
CA ALA A 578 4.61 2.54 17.82
C ALA A 578 5.94 1.90 18.26
N TYR A 579 6.38 0.87 17.54
CA TYR A 579 7.74 0.33 17.64
C TYR A 579 8.72 1.24 16.88
N HIS A 580 9.88 1.55 17.48
CA HIS A 580 10.87 2.44 16.87
C HIS A 580 12.29 2.19 17.36
N TYR A 581 13.25 2.48 16.49
CA TYR A 581 14.67 2.27 16.79
C TYR A 581 15.29 3.49 17.47
N HIS A 582 16.09 3.19 18.49
CA HIS A 582 17.02 4.10 19.18
C HIS A 582 18.49 3.80 18.84
N GLY A 583 18.75 2.69 18.16
CA GLY A 583 20.08 2.29 17.76
C GLY A 583 20.06 1.31 16.60
N MET A 584 21.08 0.47 16.53
CA MET A 584 21.28 -0.45 15.42
C MET A 584 20.24 -1.58 15.41
N PRO A 585 19.47 -1.76 14.32
CA PRO A 585 18.46 -2.80 14.23
C PRO A 585 19.06 -4.14 13.78
N GLU A 586 19.68 -4.87 14.71
CA GLU A 586 20.51 -6.05 14.42
C GLU A 586 19.80 -7.17 13.64
N GLU A 587 18.58 -7.55 14.05
CA GLU A 587 17.82 -8.61 13.37
C GLU A 587 17.30 -8.13 12.02
N TYR A 588 17.01 -6.83 11.86
CA TYR A 588 16.65 -6.26 10.57
C TYR A 588 17.83 -6.31 9.59
N ILE A 589 19.02 -5.88 10.04
CA ILE A 589 20.27 -5.94 9.28
C ILE A 589 20.62 -7.38 8.90
N THR A 590 20.45 -8.31 9.85
CA THR A 590 20.66 -9.74 9.63
C THR A 590 19.70 -10.29 8.57
N LYS A 591 18.41 -9.91 8.64
CA LYS A 591 17.39 -10.28 7.64
C LYS A 591 17.74 -9.80 6.24
N LEU A 592 18.36 -8.62 6.09
CA LEU A 592 18.82 -8.11 4.80
C LEU A 592 20.00 -8.92 4.21
N GLY A 593 20.57 -9.87 4.97
CA GLY A 593 21.71 -10.68 4.55
C GLY A 593 23.00 -9.88 4.39
N LYS A 594 23.04 -8.68 4.96
CA LYS A 594 24.06 -7.66 4.72
C LYS A 594 24.34 -6.96 6.05
N GLY A 595 25.31 -7.43 6.82
CA GLY A 595 25.55 -6.87 8.17
C GLY A 595 26.94 -7.06 8.76
N THR A 596 27.81 -7.81 8.11
CA THR A 596 29.13 -8.18 8.64
C THR A 596 30.30 -7.73 7.78
N SER A 597 30.08 -7.31 6.53
CA SER A 597 31.15 -6.95 5.59
C SER A 597 30.68 -6.19 4.34
N THR A 598 29.51 -5.57 4.37
CA THR A 598 28.95 -4.83 3.22
C THR A 598 28.31 -3.53 3.69
N MET A 599 28.37 -2.48 2.87
CA MET A 599 27.54 -1.30 3.09
C MET A 599 26.07 -1.69 2.95
N THR A 600 25.27 -1.42 3.98
CA THR A 600 23.86 -1.82 4.03
C THR A 600 22.97 -0.60 4.15
N LEU A 601 22.25 -0.28 3.07
CA LEU A 601 21.18 0.71 3.09
C LEU A 601 20.04 0.19 3.97
N VAL A 602 19.69 0.92 5.01
CA VAL A 602 18.62 0.53 5.96
C VAL A 602 17.41 1.45 5.90
N GLY A 603 17.55 2.65 5.36
CA GLY A 603 16.45 3.61 5.25
C GLY A 603 16.86 4.94 4.67
N PHE A 604 15.99 5.94 4.83
CA PHE A 604 16.21 7.31 4.38
C PHE A 604 15.81 8.31 5.46
N ALA A 605 16.58 9.38 5.58
CA ALA A 605 16.34 10.47 6.51
C ALA A 605 15.25 11.42 5.97
N VAL A 606 14.75 12.31 6.84
CA VAL A 606 13.68 13.24 6.51
C VAL A 606 14.03 14.20 5.39
N ASP A 607 15.32 14.46 5.20
CA ASP A 607 15.87 15.30 4.15
C ASP A 607 16.20 14.56 2.85
N GLY A 608 15.98 13.25 2.81
CA GLY A 608 16.05 12.41 1.62
C GLY A 608 17.38 11.69 1.41
N PHE A 609 18.38 11.99 2.22
CA PHE A 609 19.66 11.28 2.17
C PHE A 609 19.54 9.85 2.73
N PRO A 610 20.28 8.89 2.16
CA PRO A 610 20.25 7.50 2.60
C PRO A 610 20.93 7.31 3.97
N ILE A 611 20.45 6.32 4.71
CA ILE A 611 20.96 5.90 6.01
C ILE A 611 21.55 4.49 5.87
N TYR A 612 22.83 4.34 6.22
CA TYR A 612 23.53 3.06 6.20
C TYR A 612 23.79 2.54 7.62
N ALA A 613 23.90 1.23 7.78
CA ALA A 613 24.29 0.62 9.04
C ALA A 613 25.74 0.15 9.02
N ARG A 614 26.50 0.51 10.08
CA ARG A 614 27.81 -0.03 10.50
C ARG A 614 28.99 0.14 9.52
N TYR A 615 28.86 -0.31 8.29
CA TYR A 615 29.96 -0.43 7.34
C TYR A 615 29.89 0.62 6.23
N GLY A 616 31.05 1.22 5.94
CA GLY A 616 31.28 2.13 4.82
C GLY A 616 32.57 1.77 4.09
N TYR A 617 32.75 2.26 2.85
CA TYR A 617 34.02 2.11 2.14
C TYR A 617 35.17 2.78 2.91
N LYS A 618 36.36 2.15 2.91
CA LYS A 618 37.53 2.68 3.62
C LYS A 618 37.91 4.07 3.12
N THR A 619 37.89 4.24 1.80
CA THR A 619 38.08 5.52 1.13
C THR A 619 36.72 5.99 0.61
N ALA A 620 36.28 7.17 1.04
CA ALA A 620 34.92 7.63 0.78
C ALA A 620 34.57 7.73 -0.71
N GLY A 621 35.52 8.08 -1.58
CA GLY A 621 35.31 8.19 -3.03
C GLY A 621 35.58 6.91 -3.84
N ASP A 622 35.88 5.79 -3.19
CA ASP A 622 36.36 4.58 -3.87
C ASP A 622 35.64 3.32 -3.39
N ALA A 623 34.74 2.81 -4.24
CA ALA A 623 33.97 1.60 -4.00
C ALA A 623 34.81 0.31 -3.98
N THR A 624 36.06 0.37 -4.46
CA THR A 624 36.98 -0.77 -4.49
C THR A 624 37.88 -0.84 -3.25
N SER A 625 37.85 0.18 -2.38
CA SER A 625 38.69 0.25 -1.18
C SER A 625 38.37 -0.81 -0.10
N GLY A 626 37.35 -1.63 -0.33
CA GLY A 626 36.77 -2.52 0.66
C GLY A 626 36.00 -1.74 1.73
N VAL A 627 35.33 -2.43 2.64
CA VAL A 627 34.57 -1.80 3.72
C VAL A 627 35.30 -1.85 5.06
N LYS A 628 34.91 -0.95 5.97
CA LYS A 628 35.27 -0.98 7.40
C LYS A 628 34.10 -0.51 8.25
N VAL A 629 34.15 -0.81 9.54
CA VAL A 629 33.22 -0.21 10.52
C VAL A 629 33.50 1.29 10.58
N MET A 630 32.45 2.09 10.46
CA MET A 630 32.53 3.54 10.48
C MET A 630 32.58 4.05 11.92
N THR A 631 33.54 4.92 12.19
CA THR A 631 33.76 5.49 13.53
C THR A 631 33.12 6.87 13.63
N SER A 632 32.25 7.06 14.61
CA SER A 632 31.70 8.39 14.94
C SER A 632 32.80 9.34 15.42
N SER A 633 32.67 10.63 15.10
CA SER A 633 33.55 11.69 15.64
C SER A 633 33.11 12.20 17.02
N TYR A 634 32.12 11.57 17.64
CA TYR A 634 31.74 11.85 19.01
C TYR A 634 32.53 11.00 19.99
N ARG A 635 32.96 11.63 21.09
CA ARG A 635 33.56 10.94 22.23
C ARG A 635 32.87 11.33 23.52
N MET A 636 33.02 10.47 24.53
CA MET A 636 32.62 10.81 25.89
C MET A 636 33.50 11.94 26.42
N LYS A 637 32.88 12.96 27.01
CA LYS A 637 33.55 14.06 27.70
C LYS A 637 34.28 13.54 28.94
N THR A 638 35.38 14.20 29.28
CA THR A 638 36.11 13.94 30.53
C THR A 638 35.48 14.64 31.73
N THR A 639 34.59 15.61 31.50
CA THR A 639 33.93 16.42 32.53
C THR A 639 32.42 16.42 32.29
N ALA A 640 31.64 16.25 33.36
CA ALA A 640 30.19 16.28 33.29
C ALA A 640 29.66 17.66 32.86
N SER A 641 28.68 17.67 31.95
CA SER A 641 27.99 18.90 31.52
C SER A 641 27.17 19.51 32.65
N SER A 642 27.00 20.84 32.65
CA SER A 642 26.04 21.49 33.55
C SER A 642 24.63 21.05 33.21
N GLY A 643 23.80 20.80 34.22
CA GLY A 643 22.43 20.36 33.98
C GLY A 643 22.36 18.88 33.54
N ARG A 644 23.10 18.00 34.21
CA ARG A 644 22.74 16.57 34.35
C ARG A 644 22.81 16.15 35.82
N PRO A 645 22.19 15.02 36.21
CA PRO A 645 22.40 14.43 37.53
C PRO A 645 23.89 14.18 37.81
N SER A 646 24.27 14.29 39.09
CA SER A 646 25.63 14.01 39.59
C SER A 646 26.16 12.66 39.09
N THR A 647 27.46 12.58 38.82
CA THR A 647 28.13 11.33 38.41
C THR A 647 28.06 10.24 39.48
N SER A 648 27.83 10.62 40.75
CA SER A 648 27.56 9.68 41.84
C SER A 648 26.17 9.03 41.77
N ILE A 649 25.23 9.64 41.02
CA ILE A 649 23.88 9.13 40.80
C ILE A 649 23.81 8.37 39.48
N ALA A 650 24.35 8.95 38.41
CA ALA A 650 24.37 8.37 37.08
C ALA A 650 25.77 8.54 36.48
N ALA A 651 26.43 7.44 36.08
CA ALA A 651 27.79 7.47 35.55
C ALA A 651 27.91 8.32 34.27
N MET A 652 29.13 8.74 33.93
CA MET A 652 29.41 9.34 32.61
C MET A 652 29.01 8.37 31.48
N GLY A 653 28.46 8.91 30.39
CA GLY A 653 27.92 8.14 29.27
C GLY A 653 26.46 7.70 29.43
N THR A 654 25.80 8.11 30.52
CA THR A 654 24.37 7.82 30.75
C THR A 654 23.47 8.70 29.88
N PHE A 655 23.93 9.89 29.49
CA PHE A 655 23.11 10.88 28.78
C PHE A 655 23.78 11.40 27.51
N THR A 656 22.99 11.92 26.58
CA THR A 656 23.50 12.50 25.32
C THR A 656 24.48 13.65 25.54
N GLN A 657 24.26 14.51 26.54
CA GLN A 657 25.14 15.64 26.84
C GLN A 657 26.51 15.20 27.39
N ASP A 658 26.70 13.92 27.66
CA ASP A 658 27.99 13.36 28.09
C ASP A 658 28.97 13.22 26.95
N TYR A 659 28.52 13.42 25.72
CA TYR A 659 29.33 13.30 24.54
C TYR A 659 29.56 14.67 23.92
N GLU A 660 30.70 14.82 23.25
CA GLU A 660 31.06 15.98 22.46
C GLU A 660 31.51 15.54 21.07
N TYR A 661 31.17 16.33 20.07
CA TYR A 661 31.72 16.19 18.73
C TYR A 661 33.14 16.74 18.70
N VAL A 662 34.06 15.97 18.13
CA VAL A 662 35.44 16.39 17.88
C VAL A 662 35.74 16.18 16.40
N ALA A 663 35.78 17.27 15.64
CA ALA A 663 36.00 17.23 14.21
C ALA A 663 37.27 16.43 13.85
N GLY A 664 37.11 15.43 12.97
CA GLY A 664 38.20 14.58 12.48
C GLY A 664 38.67 13.49 13.45
N LEU A 665 38.00 13.29 14.60
CA LEU A 665 38.31 12.19 15.50
C LEU A 665 37.98 10.83 14.89
N GLY A 666 36.84 10.74 14.21
CA GLY A 666 36.37 9.56 13.51
C GLY A 666 36.29 9.77 12.00
N ASP A 667 35.50 8.92 11.35
CA ASP A 667 35.27 8.92 9.91
C ASP A 667 34.10 9.82 9.47
N LEU A 668 33.28 10.22 10.43
CA LEU A 668 31.97 10.82 10.22
C LEU A 668 31.93 12.25 10.76
N ASP A 669 31.10 13.08 10.17
CA ASP A 669 30.88 14.47 10.60
C ASP A 669 29.92 14.55 11.80
N GLU A 670 29.54 15.77 12.20
CA GLU A 670 28.65 16.03 13.33
C GLU A 670 27.23 15.49 13.15
N CYS A 671 26.80 15.17 11.92
CA CYS A 671 25.54 14.45 11.67
C CYS A 671 25.74 12.94 11.52
N ASN A 672 26.89 12.42 11.95
CA ASN A 672 27.25 11.02 11.82
C ASN A 672 27.18 10.52 10.37
N GLY A 673 27.50 11.39 9.42
CA GLY A 673 27.49 11.10 7.99
C GLY A 673 28.79 11.49 7.31
N ARG A 674 28.85 11.25 6.00
CA ARG A 674 29.93 11.77 5.13
C ARG A 674 29.48 11.79 3.66
N THR A 675 30.20 12.54 2.84
CA THR A 675 30.07 12.46 1.38
C THR A 675 30.98 11.37 0.83
N GLY A 676 30.44 10.49 -0.01
CA GLY A 676 31.20 9.43 -0.66
C GLY A 676 30.33 8.57 -1.56
N VAL A 677 30.95 7.65 -2.30
CA VAL A 677 30.26 6.66 -3.11
C VAL A 677 29.64 5.58 -2.22
N THR A 678 28.53 5.01 -2.69
CA THR A 678 27.87 3.85 -2.06
C THR A 678 27.44 2.86 -3.15
N PRO A 679 27.04 1.62 -2.81
CA PRO A 679 26.55 0.68 -3.82
C PRO A 679 25.40 1.24 -4.66
N GLU A 680 24.51 2.00 -4.01
CA GLU A 680 23.32 2.61 -4.60
C GLU A 680 23.60 3.99 -5.20
N PHE A 681 24.72 4.65 -4.88
CA PHE A 681 25.07 5.98 -5.37
C PHE A 681 26.56 5.99 -5.78
N PRO A 682 26.90 5.37 -6.92
CA PRO A 682 28.30 5.18 -7.34
C PRO A 682 29.00 6.49 -7.75
N ASN A 683 28.23 7.55 -8.02
CA ASN A 683 28.75 8.89 -8.32
C ASN A 683 28.97 9.74 -7.06
N GLY A 684 28.66 9.19 -5.89
CA GLY A 684 28.78 9.90 -4.63
C GLY A 684 27.48 10.57 -4.19
N ILE A 685 27.22 10.51 -2.90
CA ILE A 685 26.15 11.24 -2.22
C ILE A 685 26.56 11.48 -0.77
N TYR A 686 26.02 12.51 -0.14
CA TYR A 686 26.06 12.58 1.33
C TYR A 686 25.16 11.49 1.91
N HIS A 687 25.62 10.79 2.95
CA HIS A 687 24.87 9.69 3.54
C HIS A 687 25.19 9.55 5.02
N TYR A 688 24.18 9.15 5.80
CA TYR A 688 24.28 8.97 7.24
C TYR A 688 24.64 7.55 7.62
N TYR A 689 25.14 7.39 8.84
CA TYR A 689 25.39 6.09 9.44
C TYR A 689 24.69 5.93 10.79
N ILE A 690 24.14 4.73 10.99
CA ILE A 690 23.85 4.18 12.31
C ILE A 690 25.11 3.44 12.74
N THR A 691 25.71 3.85 13.86
CA THR A 691 27.01 3.34 14.34
C THR A 691 26.86 2.51 15.61
N ASP A 692 27.85 1.66 15.88
CA ASP A 692 27.94 0.90 17.14
C ASP A 692 28.32 1.81 18.33
N SER A 693 28.91 2.97 18.05
CA SER A 693 29.28 4.01 19.03
C SER A 693 28.33 5.20 18.98
N TYR A 694 28.22 5.95 20.07
CA TYR A 694 27.40 7.17 20.10
C TYR A 694 27.85 8.21 19.05
N PRO A 695 26.92 8.93 18.40
CA PRO A 695 25.48 8.69 18.45
C PRO A 695 25.09 7.44 17.67
N TYR A 696 24.25 6.58 18.28
CA TYR A 696 23.80 5.36 17.60
C TYR A 696 22.99 5.70 16.35
N ILE A 697 22.04 6.63 16.50
CA ILE A 697 21.25 7.25 15.44
C ILE A 697 21.57 8.74 15.43
N GLN A 698 21.80 9.32 14.25
CA GLN A 698 22.11 10.74 14.14
C GLN A 698 20.95 11.64 14.56
N ARG A 699 21.27 12.86 15.01
CA ARG A 699 20.30 13.86 15.51
C ARG A 699 20.32 15.17 14.74
N CYS A 700 20.92 15.15 13.56
CA CYS A 700 20.83 16.27 12.64
C CYS A 700 20.77 15.80 11.20
N VAL A 701 20.32 16.72 10.35
CA VAL A 701 20.20 16.53 8.91
C VAL A 701 20.93 17.64 8.16
N LYS A 702 21.54 17.34 7.02
CA LYS A 702 22.29 18.26 6.15
C LYS A 702 21.41 18.89 5.07
N GLY A 703 20.31 18.24 4.70
CA GLY A 703 19.33 18.76 3.75
C GLY A 703 18.19 19.52 4.42
N THR A 704 17.16 19.83 3.63
CA THR A 704 15.93 20.42 4.15
C THR A 704 15.06 19.33 4.77
N ALA A 705 14.89 19.34 6.10
CA ALA A 705 13.88 18.51 6.73
C ALA A 705 12.49 18.91 6.19
N SER A 706 11.73 17.96 5.64
CA SER A 706 10.30 18.17 5.44
C SER A 706 9.69 18.50 6.80
N SER A 707 8.99 19.63 6.95
CA SER A 707 8.44 20.07 8.24
C SER A 707 7.64 18.93 8.87
N THR A 708 8.09 18.39 10.00
CA THR A 708 7.43 17.31 10.73
C THR A 708 6.22 17.85 11.49
N THR A 709 5.19 18.30 10.77
CA THR A 709 3.85 18.46 11.30
C THR A 709 3.06 17.19 10.99
N GLY A 710 3.29 16.12 11.74
CA GLY A 710 2.53 14.88 11.58
C GLY A 710 3.02 13.78 12.52
N GLY A 711 2.24 13.52 13.57
CA GLY A 711 2.39 12.36 14.44
C GLY A 711 2.80 12.69 15.88
N ARG A 712 1.85 13.18 16.68
CA ARG A 712 1.72 12.72 18.07
C ARG A 712 0.64 11.67 18.11
#